data_AF-A0AAW0R8E6-F1
#
_entry.id   AF-A0AAW0R8E6-F1
#
_cell.length_a   1.000
_cell.length_b   1.000
_cell.length_c   1.000
_cell.angle_alpha   90.00
_cell.angle_beta   90.00
_cell.angle_gamma   90.00
#
_symmetry.space_group_name_H-M   'P 1'
#
loop_
_entity.id
_entity.type
_entity.pdbx_description
1 polymer ?
#
loop_
_entity_poly.entity_id
_entity_poly.type
_entity_poly.pdbx_seq_one_letter_code
_entity_poly.pdbx_strand_id
1 'polypeptide(L)'
;MESVAATSGANGTPVCHIVTPVGMMGYGFDEKLTETVLESLVATGTPTAIILDSGSTDSGPEKLALGVTTCPRSAYYRDLSKLLRLVYAFHVPLIFSSAGGDGSDVHVKEISEIIKEIVAEKGNEHYRFKVLAIFAGMDKTIVADRLRRGSITGCGKFVPELTEHDIGNAATIVSQLGPEPFMDAMAADPDFDIIVGGRAYDPAPYVAYAAHLMRPQVAIASPEDKQRQFGAFQHMGKIMECGGLCSEPKSYGAVATVYDNGTFDLVPTLPTSRCTPLSVAAHTLYEKSRPDLLYGPGGWLDLTKSTYEQMADGRTVRVAGSTFHFSEDNGRPYQLKLEAATIVGYRCMYMGSIRDPILLHQVDPLLEQVRSYIAAQHCDVSDWDIHWHIHGKDKAGNIANDIFLIGEVIAPTQAEAKAIVSTARVATMHGSYQGQKATSGNFGFGIGGKVEVELGPCARFSIYHLMDLKEGEERLCPPGQEQGGPATTSEAPRVRITHTVSMVGRGEKADAPRPYATTKTEGNSLETSAKSEDSSKVVQRTFQAPVRVLGDISRVLRSKNSGPYEITMDAMFESEATYRAVKQSGLLSEESVAATIGVSMEHIVWCGFFDPARAFKVTIPRIRGGKLVPAGGFMEDDVHGTQQHLELFNMKLPDELLARLAAG
;
A
#
# COMPACT_ATOMS: atom_id res chain seq x y z
N MET A 1 21.31 -28.24 31.87
CA MET A 1 21.98 -29.01 30.80
C MET A 1 20.97 -29.99 30.25
N GLU A 2 20.15 -29.53 29.31
CA GLU A 2 19.46 -30.36 28.34
C GLU A 2 19.65 -29.62 27.02
N SER A 3 20.50 -30.19 26.18
CA SER A 3 20.91 -29.64 24.91
C SER A 3 19.75 -29.74 23.93
N VAL A 4 19.16 -28.60 23.58
CA VAL A 4 18.36 -28.46 22.36
C VAL A 4 19.32 -28.70 21.19
N ALA A 5 19.28 -29.91 20.66
CA ALA A 5 20.03 -30.29 19.48
C ALA A 5 19.60 -29.40 18.31
N ALA A 6 20.54 -28.59 17.83
CA ALA A 6 20.43 -27.95 16.53
C ALA A 6 20.34 -29.04 15.47
N THR A 7 19.14 -29.35 15.02
CA THR A 7 18.93 -30.09 13.78
C THR A 7 19.39 -29.20 12.64
N SER A 8 20.58 -29.48 12.13
CA SER A 8 21.01 -29.07 10.79
C SER A 8 19.96 -29.56 9.78
N GLY A 9 19.05 -28.68 9.39
CA GLY A 9 17.88 -29.01 8.58
C GLY A 9 18.26 -29.45 7.17
N ALA A 10 17.76 -30.61 6.75
CA ALA A 10 17.81 -31.08 5.37
C ALA A 10 17.23 -30.00 4.43
N ASN A 11 17.97 -29.62 3.38
CA ASN A 11 17.48 -28.70 2.36
C ASN A 11 16.21 -29.27 1.72
N GLY A 12 15.09 -28.58 1.84
CA GLY A 12 13.85 -28.93 1.14
C GLY A 12 14.01 -28.83 -0.37
N THR A 13 13.11 -29.45 -1.13
CA THR A 13 13.10 -29.37 -2.59
C THR A 13 12.41 -28.08 -3.02
N PRO A 14 12.99 -27.27 -3.94
CA PRO A 14 12.30 -26.12 -4.50
C PRO A 14 11.01 -26.53 -5.20
N VAL A 15 9.90 -25.88 -4.85
CA VAL A 15 8.57 -26.07 -5.45
C VAL A 15 8.34 -25.05 -6.55
N CYS A 16 8.76 -23.80 -6.32
CA CYS A 16 8.70 -22.74 -7.33
C CYS A 16 9.68 -21.60 -7.04
N HIS A 17 10.00 -20.86 -8.09
CA HIS A 17 10.60 -19.54 -8.02
C HIS A 17 9.57 -18.47 -8.39
N ILE A 18 9.57 -17.37 -7.65
CA ILE A 18 8.75 -16.20 -7.94
C ILE A 18 9.67 -14.99 -8.08
N VAL A 19 9.59 -14.32 -9.22
CA VAL A 19 10.32 -13.09 -9.50
C VAL A 19 9.36 -11.91 -9.43
N THR A 20 9.60 -11.00 -8.50
CA THR A 20 8.89 -9.71 -8.45
C THR A 20 9.85 -8.62 -8.92
N PRO A 21 9.73 -8.12 -10.16
CA PRO A 21 10.67 -7.14 -10.70
C PRO A 21 10.52 -5.75 -10.05
N VAL A 22 9.31 -5.42 -9.59
CA VAL A 22 8.98 -4.18 -8.88
C VAL A 22 7.72 -4.39 -8.04
N GLY A 23 7.61 -3.74 -6.88
CA GLY A 23 6.42 -3.83 -6.01
C GLY A 23 5.19 -3.02 -6.46
N MET A 24 5.28 -2.31 -7.59
CA MET A 24 4.14 -1.56 -8.16
C MET A 24 4.35 -1.40 -9.67
N MET A 25 3.47 -1.99 -10.47
CA MET A 25 3.55 -1.87 -11.93
C MET A 25 3.26 -0.42 -12.36
N GLY A 26 4.06 0.11 -13.29
CA GLY A 26 4.01 1.51 -13.71
C GLY A 26 5.16 2.35 -13.12
N TYR A 27 5.79 1.93 -12.02
CA TYR A 27 6.94 2.66 -11.46
C TYR A 27 8.21 2.48 -12.29
N GLY A 28 8.27 1.43 -13.12
CA GLY A 28 9.41 1.10 -13.94
C GLY A 28 10.38 0.15 -13.24
N PHE A 29 10.89 -0.80 -14.01
CA PHE A 29 11.90 -1.75 -13.58
C PHE A 29 13.03 -1.90 -14.62
N ASP A 30 14.17 -2.37 -14.14
CA ASP A 30 15.30 -2.76 -14.97
C ASP A 30 15.02 -4.14 -15.58
N GLU A 31 14.73 -4.12 -16.87
CA GLU A 31 14.43 -5.32 -17.63
C GLU A 31 15.63 -6.25 -17.74
N LYS A 32 16.84 -5.71 -17.93
CA LYS A 32 18.03 -6.54 -18.12
C LYS A 32 18.35 -7.29 -16.84
N LEU A 33 18.13 -6.65 -15.69
CA LEU A 33 18.28 -7.28 -14.40
C LEU A 33 17.30 -8.45 -14.21
N THR A 34 16.04 -8.26 -14.61
CA THR A 34 15.03 -9.31 -14.51
C THR A 34 15.30 -10.46 -15.49
N GLU A 35 15.75 -10.13 -16.71
CA GLU A 35 16.19 -11.11 -17.71
C GLU A 35 17.31 -12.01 -17.16
N THR A 36 18.38 -11.45 -16.61
CA THR A 36 19.50 -12.23 -16.05
C THR A 36 19.06 -13.14 -14.89
N VAL A 37 18.13 -12.66 -14.07
CA VAL A 37 17.54 -13.48 -13.00
C VAL A 37 16.75 -14.66 -13.60
N LEU A 38 15.87 -14.40 -14.57
CA LEU A 38 15.08 -15.44 -15.22
C LEU A 38 15.95 -16.48 -15.95
N GLU A 39 17.02 -16.06 -16.64
CA GLU A 39 18.00 -16.96 -17.27
C GLU A 39 18.53 -17.98 -16.26
N SER A 40 18.90 -17.53 -15.06
CA SER A 40 19.45 -18.40 -14.02
C SER A 40 18.42 -19.34 -13.42
N LEU A 41 17.18 -18.87 -13.20
CA LEU A 41 16.15 -19.61 -12.48
C LEU A 41 15.47 -20.65 -13.38
N VAL A 42 15.16 -20.30 -14.63
CA VAL A 42 14.55 -21.22 -15.60
C VAL A 42 15.50 -22.39 -15.91
N ALA A 43 16.81 -22.13 -15.93
CA ALA A 43 17.83 -23.18 -16.13
C ALA A 43 17.83 -24.25 -15.01
N THR A 44 17.23 -23.99 -13.84
CA THR A 44 17.12 -24.99 -12.77
C THR A 44 16.05 -26.05 -13.05
N GLY A 45 15.13 -25.80 -13.98
CA GLY A 45 13.97 -26.66 -14.24
C GLY A 45 12.84 -26.51 -13.21
N THR A 46 13.02 -25.71 -12.17
CA THR A 46 11.97 -25.41 -11.18
C THR A 46 10.95 -24.44 -11.79
N PRO A 47 9.62 -24.68 -11.62
CA PRO A 47 8.59 -23.77 -12.11
C PRO A 47 8.84 -22.32 -11.66
N THR A 48 8.87 -21.39 -12.61
CA THR A 48 9.21 -19.98 -12.37
C THR A 48 8.11 -19.09 -12.89
N ALA A 49 7.67 -18.09 -12.10
CA ALA A 49 6.69 -17.09 -12.53
C ALA A 49 7.16 -15.66 -12.24
N ILE A 50 6.63 -14.71 -13.01
CA ILE A 50 6.72 -13.29 -12.70
C ILE A 50 5.43 -12.89 -12.00
N ILE A 51 5.52 -12.40 -10.76
CA ILE A 51 4.35 -12.01 -9.97
C ILE A 51 4.48 -10.58 -9.46
N LEU A 52 3.42 -9.78 -9.62
CA LEU A 52 3.32 -8.43 -9.08
C LEU A 52 1.96 -8.22 -8.42
N ASP A 53 1.90 -7.40 -7.38
CA ASP A 53 0.65 -6.79 -6.95
C ASP A 53 0.81 -5.27 -7.03
N SER A 54 -0.30 -4.56 -7.19
CA SER A 54 -0.33 -3.10 -7.27
C SER A 54 -1.36 -2.50 -6.31
N GLY A 55 -1.86 -3.30 -5.38
CA GLY A 55 -2.87 -2.94 -4.41
C GLY A 55 -2.39 -1.81 -3.51
N SER A 56 -3.19 -0.75 -3.42
CA SER A 56 -2.91 0.31 -2.45
C SER A 56 -4.17 1.09 -2.08
N THR A 57 -4.22 1.60 -0.85
CA THR A 57 -5.15 2.67 -0.44
C THR A 57 -4.40 3.96 -0.10
N ASP A 58 -3.07 3.97 -0.23
CA ASP A 58 -2.20 5.01 0.32
C ASP A 58 -2.27 6.35 -0.36
N SER A 59 -2.55 6.33 -1.66
CA SER A 59 -2.74 7.53 -2.48
C SER A 59 -4.09 8.21 -2.24
N GLY A 60 -4.90 7.67 -1.34
CA GLY A 60 -6.24 8.19 -1.06
C GLY A 60 -7.34 7.60 -1.95
N PRO A 61 -8.57 8.14 -1.83
CA PRO A 61 -9.80 7.53 -2.35
C PRO A 61 -10.12 7.84 -3.81
N GLU A 62 -9.37 8.75 -4.45
CA GLU A 62 -9.73 9.30 -5.77
C GLU A 62 -9.85 8.23 -6.85
N LYS A 63 -8.94 7.26 -6.86
CA LYS A 63 -8.93 6.20 -7.87
C LYS A 63 -10.20 5.34 -7.81
N LEU A 64 -10.64 4.92 -6.63
CA LEU A 64 -11.93 4.25 -6.43
C LEU A 64 -13.12 5.13 -6.84
N ALA A 65 -13.08 6.43 -6.56
CA ALA A 65 -14.21 7.32 -6.84
C ALA A 65 -14.31 7.74 -8.32
N LEU A 66 -13.18 7.85 -9.02
CA LEU A 66 -13.08 8.42 -10.36
C LEU A 66 -12.73 7.40 -11.44
N GLY A 67 -12.32 6.18 -11.07
CA GLY A 67 -11.90 5.14 -12.02
C GLY A 67 -10.58 5.46 -12.75
N VAL A 68 -9.72 6.27 -12.13
CA VAL A 68 -8.40 6.61 -12.66
C VAL A 68 -7.33 5.66 -12.13
N THR A 69 -6.27 5.45 -12.92
CA THR A 69 -5.15 4.58 -12.54
C THR A 69 -4.09 5.32 -11.72
N THR A 70 -3.25 4.56 -10.99
CA THR A 70 -2.21 5.14 -10.13
C THR A 70 -1.12 5.85 -10.92
N CYS A 71 -0.70 5.24 -12.01
CA CYS A 71 0.27 5.82 -12.92
C CYS A 71 -0.43 6.26 -14.21
N PRO A 72 0.18 7.18 -14.99
CA PRO A 72 -0.26 7.45 -16.34
C PRO A 72 -0.26 6.17 -17.18
N ARG A 73 -1.20 6.06 -18.12
CA ARG A 73 -1.34 4.91 -19.03
C ARG A 73 -0.02 4.54 -19.73
N SER A 74 0.78 5.53 -20.14
CA SER A 74 2.07 5.33 -20.80
C SER A 74 3.08 4.56 -19.93
N ALA A 75 2.98 4.66 -18.61
CA ALA A 75 3.85 3.94 -17.68
C ALA A 75 3.50 2.45 -17.63
N TYR A 76 2.20 2.10 -17.61
CA TYR A 76 1.74 0.71 -17.72
C TYR A 76 2.11 0.11 -19.06
N TYR A 77 1.93 0.87 -20.15
CA TYR A 77 2.35 0.44 -21.49
C TYR A 77 3.83 0.07 -21.51
N ARG A 78 4.71 0.98 -21.06
CA ARG A 78 6.16 0.76 -20.98
C ARG A 78 6.52 -0.52 -20.22
N ASP A 79 5.92 -0.73 -19.05
CA ASP A 79 6.27 -1.87 -18.19
C ASP A 79 5.71 -3.18 -18.75
N LEU A 80 4.48 -3.19 -19.28
CA LEU A 80 3.89 -4.35 -19.95
C LEU A 80 4.66 -4.73 -21.22
N SER A 81 5.13 -3.77 -22.03
CA SER A 81 5.96 -4.07 -23.21
C SER A 81 7.26 -4.81 -22.85
N LYS A 82 7.81 -4.57 -21.65
CA LYS A 82 8.97 -5.31 -21.12
C LYS A 82 8.54 -6.69 -20.61
N LEU A 83 7.51 -6.75 -19.78
CA LEU A 83 7.03 -7.99 -19.19
C LEU A 83 6.59 -9.00 -20.26
N LEU A 84 5.86 -8.58 -21.30
CA LEU A 84 5.42 -9.46 -22.39
C LEU A 84 6.61 -10.05 -23.16
N ARG A 85 7.69 -9.29 -23.35
CA ARG A 85 8.93 -9.81 -23.94
C ARG A 85 9.56 -10.90 -23.08
N LEU A 86 9.61 -10.69 -21.77
CA LEU A 86 10.14 -11.67 -20.82
C LEU A 86 9.29 -12.94 -20.77
N VAL A 87 7.95 -12.80 -20.70
CA VAL A 87 7.00 -13.93 -20.75
C VAL A 87 7.23 -14.76 -22.01
N TYR A 88 7.30 -14.10 -23.16
CA TYR A 88 7.51 -14.78 -24.43
C TYR A 88 8.88 -15.46 -24.56
N ALA A 89 9.95 -14.81 -24.08
CA ALA A 89 11.30 -15.35 -24.22
C ALA A 89 11.57 -16.54 -23.28
N PHE A 90 11.08 -16.47 -22.04
CA PHE A 90 11.37 -17.44 -20.99
C PHE A 90 10.26 -18.47 -20.75
N HIS A 91 9.08 -18.31 -21.36
CA HIS A 91 7.89 -19.14 -21.12
C HIS A 91 7.52 -19.26 -19.64
N VAL A 92 7.57 -18.14 -18.94
CA VAL A 92 7.14 -18.02 -17.55
C VAL A 92 5.81 -17.26 -17.50
N PRO A 93 4.82 -17.72 -16.72
CA PRO A 93 3.57 -16.99 -16.59
C PRO A 93 3.78 -15.64 -15.90
N LEU A 94 3.01 -14.64 -16.35
CA LEU A 94 2.89 -13.34 -15.69
C LEU A 94 1.56 -13.28 -14.93
N ILE A 95 1.64 -13.13 -13.62
CA ILE A 95 0.47 -13.02 -12.76
C ILE A 95 0.53 -11.67 -12.08
N PHE A 96 -0.49 -10.83 -12.26
CA PHE A 96 -0.57 -9.63 -11.44
C PHE A 96 -1.99 -9.35 -10.96
N SER A 97 -2.09 -8.72 -9.80
CA SER A 97 -3.36 -8.32 -9.19
C SER A 97 -3.44 -6.82 -8.95
N SER A 98 -4.64 -6.37 -8.57
CA SER A 98 -4.95 -4.99 -8.30
C SER A 98 -4.63 -4.07 -9.49
N ALA A 99 -5.05 -4.50 -10.68
CA ALA A 99 -4.85 -3.77 -11.93
C ALA A 99 -5.16 -2.26 -11.78
N GLY A 100 -4.26 -1.40 -12.29
CA GLY A 100 -4.38 0.05 -12.18
C GLY A 100 -4.19 0.65 -10.78
N GLY A 101 -3.97 -0.17 -9.75
CA GLY A 101 -3.81 0.23 -8.35
C GLY A 101 -4.94 -0.27 -7.45
N ASP A 102 -6.16 0.11 -7.80
CA ASP A 102 -7.34 -0.21 -6.99
C ASP A 102 -8.08 -1.44 -7.50
N GLY A 103 -7.73 -1.96 -8.67
CA GLY A 103 -8.23 -3.24 -9.16
C GLY A 103 -9.73 -3.28 -9.48
N SER A 104 -10.35 -2.15 -9.81
CA SER A 104 -11.73 -2.13 -10.31
C SER A 104 -11.84 -2.86 -11.65
N ASP A 105 -13.03 -3.31 -12.02
CA ASP A 105 -13.26 -4.01 -13.30
C ASP A 105 -12.92 -3.12 -14.51
N VAL A 106 -13.05 -1.80 -14.37
CA VAL A 106 -12.63 -0.84 -15.40
C VAL A 106 -11.11 -0.87 -15.57
N HIS A 107 -10.36 -0.95 -14.47
CA HIS A 107 -8.90 -1.05 -14.54
C HIS A 107 -8.45 -2.40 -15.13
N VAL A 108 -9.10 -3.51 -14.78
CA VAL A 108 -8.80 -4.82 -15.38
C VAL A 108 -8.97 -4.77 -16.89
N LYS A 109 -10.06 -4.16 -17.37
CA LYS A 109 -10.33 -3.98 -18.80
C LYS A 109 -9.30 -3.07 -19.47
N GLU A 110 -8.94 -1.95 -18.85
CA GLU A 110 -7.94 -1.01 -19.38
C GLU A 110 -6.57 -1.68 -19.56
N ILE A 111 -6.10 -2.39 -18.52
CA ILE A 111 -4.82 -3.11 -18.60
C ILE A 111 -4.88 -4.24 -19.64
N SER A 112 -6.00 -4.95 -19.75
CA SER A 112 -6.20 -5.96 -20.79
C SER A 112 -6.16 -5.36 -22.19
N GLU A 113 -6.67 -4.13 -22.37
CA GLU A 113 -6.61 -3.42 -23.64
C GLU A 113 -5.19 -2.98 -24.00
N ILE A 114 -4.42 -2.49 -23.02
CA ILE A 114 -2.98 -2.20 -23.22
C ILE A 114 -2.23 -3.44 -23.72
N ILE A 115 -2.51 -4.63 -23.17
CA ILE A 115 -1.89 -5.88 -23.63
C ILE A 115 -2.24 -6.15 -25.11
N LYS A 116 -3.51 -5.97 -25.50
CA LYS A 116 -3.93 -6.15 -26.91
C LYS A 116 -3.25 -5.16 -27.84
N GLU A 117 -3.16 -3.91 -27.44
CA GLU A 117 -2.48 -2.86 -28.21
C GLU A 117 -1.01 -3.21 -28.43
N ILE A 118 -0.28 -3.60 -27.38
CA ILE A 118 1.14 -3.96 -27.48
C ILE A 118 1.32 -5.15 -28.41
N VAL A 119 0.48 -6.18 -28.28
CA VAL A 119 0.55 -7.36 -29.15
C VAL A 119 0.19 -7.04 -30.60
N ALA A 120 -0.65 -6.03 -30.86
CA ALA A 120 -1.00 -5.60 -32.20
C ALA A 120 0.04 -4.66 -32.85
N GLU A 121 1.04 -4.19 -32.11
CA GLU A 121 2.10 -3.34 -32.66
C GLU A 121 2.94 -4.06 -33.72
N LYS A 122 3.42 -3.28 -34.70
CA LYS A 122 4.35 -3.77 -35.72
C LYS A 122 5.64 -4.26 -35.06
N GLY A 123 6.06 -5.48 -35.39
CA GLY A 123 7.21 -6.15 -34.77
C GLY A 123 6.85 -7.18 -33.70
N ASN A 124 5.62 -7.16 -33.20
CA ASN A 124 5.11 -8.08 -32.16
C ASN A 124 4.20 -9.18 -32.74
N GLU A 125 4.19 -9.40 -34.06
CA GLU A 125 3.30 -10.35 -34.75
C GLU A 125 3.50 -11.81 -34.30
N HIS A 126 4.66 -12.09 -33.70
CA HIS A 126 5.04 -13.39 -33.17
C HIS A 126 4.42 -13.70 -31.80
N TYR A 127 3.79 -12.72 -31.13
CA TYR A 127 3.11 -12.97 -29.86
C TYR A 127 1.76 -13.68 -30.04
N ARG A 128 1.53 -14.59 -29.11
CA ARG A 128 0.24 -15.21 -28.83
C ARG A 128 0.19 -15.57 -27.36
N PHE A 129 -0.71 -14.94 -26.62
CA PHE A 129 -0.87 -15.14 -25.18
C PHE A 129 -2.31 -15.55 -24.85
N LYS A 130 -2.45 -16.54 -23.98
CA LYS A 130 -3.69 -16.87 -23.29
C LYS A 130 -3.79 -16.02 -22.02
N VAL A 131 -4.72 -15.06 -22.05
CA VAL A 131 -4.91 -14.05 -21.00
C VAL A 131 -6.19 -14.34 -20.24
N LEU A 132 -6.06 -14.52 -18.93
CA LEU A 132 -7.17 -14.64 -17.98
C LEU A 132 -7.36 -13.30 -17.28
N ALA A 133 -8.58 -12.78 -17.23
CA ALA A 133 -8.90 -11.57 -16.49
C ALA A 133 -9.92 -11.88 -15.39
N ILE A 134 -9.56 -11.62 -14.12
CA ILE A 134 -10.39 -11.88 -12.93
C ILE A 134 -10.95 -10.56 -12.41
N PHE A 135 -12.27 -10.49 -12.19
CA PHE A 135 -12.98 -9.29 -11.79
C PHE A 135 -13.31 -9.26 -10.30
N ALA A 136 -13.24 -8.07 -9.71
CA ALA A 136 -13.39 -7.85 -8.27
C ALA A 136 -14.52 -6.87 -7.93
N GLY A 137 -15.29 -6.42 -8.92
CA GLY A 137 -16.48 -5.61 -8.70
C GLY A 137 -17.53 -6.34 -7.85
N MET A 138 -18.12 -5.62 -6.89
CA MET A 138 -19.17 -6.13 -6.03
C MET A 138 -20.50 -5.43 -6.33
N ASP A 139 -21.55 -6.22 -6.53
CA ASP A 139 -22.89 -5.70 -6.80
C ASP A 139 -23.47 -5.02 -5.54
N LYS A 140 -23.89 -3.75 -5.68
CA LYS A 140 -24.45 -2.95 -4.59
C LYS A 140 -25.67 -3.59 -3.94
N THR A 141 -26.49 -4.32 -4.70
CA THR A 141 -27.69 -5.00 -4.19
C THR A 141 -27.32 -6.16 -3.25
N ILE A 142 -26.22 -6.87 -3.53
CA ILE A 142 -25.67 -7.90 -2.64
C ILE A 142 -25.17 -7.26 -1.35
N VAL A 143 -24.37 -6.19 -1.47
CA VAL A 143 -23.83 -5.47 -0.29
C VAL A 143 -24.97 -4.95 0.58
N ALA A 144 -26.00 -4.34 -0.01
CA ALA A 144 -27.16 -3.84 0.72
C ALA A 144 -27.97 -4.96 1.39
N ASP A 145 -28.16 -6.12 0.74
CA ASP A 145 -28.81 -7.28 1.36
C ASP A 145 -28.00 -7.82 2.54
N ARG A 146 -26.67 -7.96 2.41
CA ARG A 146 -25.79 -8.40 3.50
C ARG A 146 -25.74 -7.41 4.66
N LEU A 147 -25.77 -6.11 4.37
CA LEU A 147 -25.86 -5.07 5.39
C LEU A 147 -27.16 -5.23 6.21
N ARG A 148 -28.32 -5.35 5.55
CA ARG A 148 -29.62 -5.53 6.23
C ARG A 148 -29.69 -6.80 7.09
N ARG A 149 -28.89 -7.82 6.75
CA ARG A 149 -28.79 -9.08 7.50
C ARG A 149 -27.76 -9.04 8.64
N GLY A 150 -27.03 -7.95 8.81
CA GLY A 150 -25.97 -7.83 9.82
C GLY A 150 -24.71 -8.63 9.49
N SER A 151 -24.48 -8.96 8.21
CA SER A 151 -23.33 -9.75 7.74
C SER A 151 -22.16 -8.88 7.24
N ILE A 152 -22.09 -7.62 7.69
CA ILE A 152 -21.03 -6.67 7.36
C ILE A 152 -20.55 -5.98 8.64
N THR A 153 -19.24 -5.88 8.80
CA THR A 153 -18.58 -5.21 9.95
C THR A 153 -17.47 -4.29 9.49
N GLY A 154 -17.11 -3.27 10.27
CA GLY A 154 -15.96 -2.41 9.96
C GLY A 154 -14.64 -3.17 10.04
N CYS A 155 -13.67 -2.86 9.19
CA CYS A 155 -12.33 -3.48 9.25
C CYS A 155 -11.54 -3.14 10.51
N GLY A 156 -11.96 -2.13 11.27
CA GLY A 156 -11.33 -1.72 12.52
C GLY A 156 -12.31 -0.91 13.37
N LYS A 157 -11.97 -0.73 14.64
CA LYS A 157 -12.81 -0.05 15.65
C LYS A 157 -13.25 1.37 15.23
N PHE A 158 -12.42 2.05 14.44
CA PHE A 158 -12.62 3.46 14.05
C PHE A 158 -13.19 3.63 12.65
N VAL A 159 -13.56 2.53 11.97
CA VAL A 159 -14.32 2.60 10.73
C VAL A 159 -15.78 2.92 11.09
N PRO A 160 -16.39 3.98 10.52
CA PRO A 160 -17.79 4.29 10.74
C PRO A 160 -18.71 3.14 10.33
N GLU A 161 -19.88 3.02 10.94
CA GLU A 161 -20.89 2.05 10.52
C GLU A 161 -21.31 2.29 9.06
N LEU A 162 -21.41 1.21 8.29
CA LEU A 162 -21.85 1.27 6.90
C LEU A 162 -23.35 1.57 6.81
N THR A 163 -23.74 2.52 5.97
CA THR A 163 -25.15 2.81 5.69
C THR A 163 -25.55 2.44 4.25
N GLU A 164 -26.85 2.25 3.99
CA GLU A 164 -27.35 2.07 2.63
C GLU A 164 -27.07 3.30 1.73
N HIS A 165 -26.99 4.49 2.33
CA HIS A 165 -26.62 5.71 1.63
C HIS A 165 -25.17 5.67 1.14
N ASP A 166 -24.24 5.15 1.94
CA ASP A 166 -22.84 4.99 1.52
C ASP A 166 -22.70 4.01 0.35
N ILE A 167 -23.46 2.91 0.38
CA ILE A 167 -23.53 1.92 -0.71
C ILE A 167 -24.12 2.56 -1.98
N GLY A 168 -25.21 3.32 -1.84
CA GLY A 168 -25.87 4.01 -2.94
C GLY A 168 -24.94 4.98 -3.66
N ASN A 169 -24.20 5.79 -2.89
CA ASN A 169 -23.36 6.86 -3.41
C ASN A 169 -21.97 6.41 -3.87
N ALA A 170 -21.48 5.24 -3.45
CA ALA A 170 -20.21 4.70 -3.92
C ALA A 170 -20.16 4.63 -5.45
N ALA A 171 -19.09 5.13 -6.08
CA ALA A 171 -18.98 5.06 -7.55
C ALA A 171 -18.87 3.60 -8.03
N THR A 172 -18.01 2.83 -7.38
CA THR A 172 -17.87 1.38 -7.51
C THR A 172 -17.57 0.79 -6.14
N ILE A 173 -17.88 -0.50 -5.95
CA ILE A 173 -17.45 -1.27 -4.79
C ILE A 173 -16.55 -2.37 -5.31
N VAL A 174 -15.35 -2.48 -4.76
CA VAL A 174 -14.43 -3.59 -5.06
C VAL A 174 -14.30 -4.49 -3.83
N SER A 175 -14.07 -5.77 -4.06
CA SER A 175 -13.74 -6.74 -3.02
C SER A 175 -12.26 -7.12 -3.10
N GLN A 176 -11.59 -7.18 -1.96
CA GLN A 176 -10.21 -7.65 -1.86
C GLN A 176 -10.20 -9.19 -1.91
N LEU A 177 -10.04 -9.73 -3.12
CA LEU A 177 -10.06 -11.18 -3.37
C LEU A 177 -8.90 -11.91 -2.68
N GLY A 178 -9.18 -13.11 -2.17
CA GLY A 178 -8.14 -14.02 -1.65
C GLY A 178 -7.44 -14.81 -2.76
N PRO A 179 -6.60 -15.80 -2.40
CA PRO A 179 -5.90 -16.65 -3.37
C PRO A 179 -6.82 -17.58 -4.17
N GLU A 180 -8.02 -17.88 -3.67
CA GLU A 180 -8.89 -18.92 -4.20
C GLU A 180 -9.29 -18.70 -5.67
N PRO A 181 -9.73 -17.49 -6.10
CA PRO A 181 -10.08 -17.26 -7.50
C PRO A 181 -8.90 -17.42 -8.46
N PHE A 182 -7.70 -17.04 -8.03
CA PHE A 182 -6.47 -17.22 -8.81
C PHE A 182 -6.13 -18.71 -8.95
N MET A 183 -6.26 -19.48 -7.87
CA MET A 183 -6.04 -20.94 -7.91
C MET A 183 -7.04 -21.63 -8.83
N ASP A 184 -8.30 -21.21 -8.80
CA ASP A 184 -9.36 -21.75 -9.68
C ASP A 184 -9.05 -21.45 -11.16
N ALA A 185 -8.62 -20.22 -11.48
CA ALA A 185 -8.22 -19.83 -12.83
C ALA A 185 -7.05 -20.69 -13.33
N MET A 186 -6.00 -20.86 -12.52
CA MET A 186 -4.84 -21.69 -12.86
C MET A 186 -5.21 -23.16 -13.05
N ALA A 187 -6.15 -23.68 -12.24
CA ALA A 187 -6.61 -25.06 -12.36
C ALA A 187 -7.48 -25.30 -13.60
N ALA A 188 -8.33 -24.34 -13.96
CA ALA A 188 -9.20 -24.41 -15.14
C ALA A 188 -8.40 -24.27 -16.45
N ASP A 189 -7.38 -23.42 -16.44
CA ASP A 189 -6.59 -23.06 -17.62
C ASP A 189 -5.09 -23.19 -17.33
N PRO A 190 -4.54 -24.38 -17.08
CA PRO A 190 -3.14 -24.57 -16.64
C PRO A 190 -2.08 -24.15 -17.67
N ASP A 191 -2.49 -23.88 -18.92
CA ASP A 191 -1.64 -23.40 -20.00
C ASP A 191 -1.75 -21.88 -20.26
N PHE A 192 -2.21 -21.12 -19.27
CA PHE A 192 -2.27 -19.66 -19.32
C PHE A 192 -0.88 -19.02 -19.43
N ASP A 193 -0.81 -17.87 -20.09
CA ASP A 193 0.41 -17.05 -20.14
C ASP A 193 0.33 -15.87 -19.17
N ILE A 194 -0.87 -15.29 -19.01
CA ILE A 194 -1.08 -14.05 -18.25
C ILE A 194 -2.35 -14.13 -17.41
N ILE A 195 -2.27 -13.72 -16.14
CA ILE A 195 -3.44 -13.41 -15.30
C ILE A 195 -3.45 -11.92 -14.96
N VAL A 196 -4.55 -11.25 -15.30
CA VAL A 196 -4.88 -9.87 -14.96
C VAL A 196 -5.95 -9.88 -13.86
N GLY A 197 -5.52 -9.71 -12.61
CA GLY A 197 -6.41 -9.69 -11.45
C GLY A 197 -6.93 -8.30 -11.12
N GLY A 198 -8.21 -8.23 -10.77
CA GLY A 198 -8.82 -7.10 -10.05
C GLY A 198 -8.26 -6.97 -8.62
N ARG A 199 -8.96 -6.22 -7.78
CA ARG A 199 -8.55 -5.95 -6.40
C ARG A 199 -8.33 -7.25 -5.65
N ALA A 200 -7.14 -7.45 -5.11
CA ALA A 200 -6.79 -8.65 -4.38
C ALA A 200 -6.10 -8.30 -3.07
N TYR A 201 -6.08 -9.26 -2.15
CA TYR A 201 -5.17 -9.19 -1.01
C TYR A 201 -3.78 -9.33 -1.57
N ASP A 202 -2.89 -8.41 -1.23
CA ASP A 202 -1.62 -8.22 -1.93
C ASP A 202 -0.77 -9.52 -2.01
N PRO A 203 -0.75 -10.42 -0.99
CA PRO A 203 -0.13 -11.75 -1.07
C PRO A 203 -0.87 -12.79 -1.94
N ALA A 204 -2.14 -12.59 -2.27
CA ALA A 204 -3.01 -13.58 -2.90
C ALA A 204 -2.46 -14.22 -4.19
N PRO A 205 -1.94 -13.47 -5.19
CA PRO A 205 -1.41 -14.10 -6.40
C PRO A 205 -0.17 -14.96 -6.11
N TYR A 206 0.66 -14.55 -5.14
CA TYR A 206 1.85 -15.29 -4.70
C TYR A 206 1.47 -16.62 -4.04
N VAL A 207 0.50 -16.54 -3.11
CA VAL A 207 -0.02 -17.69 -2.39
C VAL A 207 -0.70 -18.66 -3.34
N ALA A 208 -1.51 -18.14 -4.27
CA ALA A 208 -2.23 -18.95 -5.24
C ALA A 208 -1.27 -19.77 -6.12
N TYR A 209 -0.22 -19.13 -6.65
CA TYR A 209 0.77 -19.82 -7.48
C TYR A 209 1.53 -20.90 -6.71
N ALA A 210 2.05 -20.58 -5.52
CA ALA A 210 2.77 -21.54 -4.68
C ALA A 210 1.87 -22.72 -4.26
N ALA A 211 0.63 -22.44 -3.85
CA ALA A 211 -0.33 -23.47 -3.44
C ALA A 211 -0.78 -24.35 -4.62
N HIS A 212 -0.98 -23.76 -5.81
CA HIS A 212 -1.34 -24.50 -7.02
C HIS A 212 -0.26 -25.52 -7.40
N LEU A 213 1.01 -25.12 -7.34
CA LEU A 213 2.14 -26.00 -7.66
C LEU A 213 2.47 -27.01 -6.54
N MET A 214 2.22 -26.66 -5.29
CA MET A 214 2.46 -27.56 -4.15
C MET A 214 1.47 -28.74 -4.12
N ARG A 215 0.18 -28.49 -4.37
CA ARG A 215 -0.90 -29.49 -4.30
C ARG A 215 -0.59 -30.83 -4.99
N PRO A 216 -0.07 -30.87 -6.24
CA PRO A 216 0.28 -32.13 -6.89
C PRO A 216 1.60 -32.75 -6.39
N GLN A 217 2.48 -31.97 -5.76
CA GLN A 217 3.83 -32.40 -5.39
C GLN A 217 3.93 -32.94 -3.95
N VAL A 218 3.17 -32.37 -3.02
CA VAL A 218 3.25 -32.70 -1.59
C VAL A 218 1.86 -32.97 -1.04
N ALA A 219 1.64 -34.19 -0.55
CA ALA A 219 0.41 -34.53 0.15
C ALA A 219 0.33 -33.77 1.48
N ILE A 220 -0.78 -33.08 1.72
CA ILE A 220 -1.10 -32.50 3.02
C ILE A 220 -1.41 -33.65 3.97
N ALA A 221 -0.47 -34.01 4.83
CA ALA A 221 -0.60 -35.15 5.74
C ALA A 221 -1.41 -34.81 7.00
N SER A 222 -1.42 -33.54 7.44
CA SER A 222 -2.22 -33.08 8.58
C SER A 222 -2.71 -31.63 8.43
N PRO A 223 -3.70 -31.20 9.23
CA PRO A 223 -4.10 -29.79 9.32
C PRO A 223 -2.93 -28.85 9.68
N GLU A 224 -2.04 -29.28 10.58
CA GLU A 224 -0.87 -28.49 10.98
C GLU A 224 0.12 -28.31 9.82
N ASP A 225 0.27 -29.32 8.95
CA ASP A 225 1.06 -29.18 7.73
C ASP A 225 0.45 -28.16 6.77
N LYS A 226 -0.88 -28.17 6.58
CA LYS A 226 -1.60 -27.16 5.78
C LYS A 226 -1.36 -25.76 6.34
N GLN A 227 -1.50 -25.58 7.65
CA GLN A 227 -1.31 -24.29 8.32
C GLN A 227 0.12 -23.78 8.19
N ARG A 228 1.13 -24.65 8.33
CA ARG A 228 2.54 -24.30 8.13
C ARG A 228 2.84 -23.90 6.69
N GLN A 229 2.37 -24.69 5.71
CA GLN A 229 2.59 -24.41 4.29
C GLN A 229 1.96 -23.08 3.86
N PHE A 230 0.68 -22.87 4.18
CA PHE A 230 0.02 -21.59 3.87
C PHE A 230 0.60 -20.44 4.68
N GLY A 231 1.10 -20.68 5.89
CA GLY A 231 1.86 -19.70 6.67
C GLY A 231 3.10 -19.21 5.93
N ALA A 232 3.88 -20.14 5.37
CA ALA A 232 5.05 -19.81 4.56
C ALA A 232 4.67 -19.03 3.28
N PHE A 233 3.63 -19.47 2.56
CA PHE A 233 3.18 -18.80 1.34
C PHE A 233 2.69 -17.38 1.61
N GLN A 234 1.90 -17.18 2.67
CA GLN A 234 1.36 -15.88 3.05
C GLN A 234 2.48 -14.94 3.50
N HIS A 235 3.46 -15.43 4.26
CA HIS A 235 4.60 -14.62 4.69
C HIS A 235 5.50 -14.24 3.50
N MET A 236 5.78 -15.18 2.61
CA MET A 236 6.49 -14.92 1.35
C MET A 236 5.77 -13.86 0.53
N GLY A 237 4.46 -14.03 0.29
CA GLY A 237 3.65 -13.07 -0.46
C GLY A 237 3.65 -11.69 0.19
N LYS A 238 3.52 -11.60 1.52
CA LYS A 238 3.55 -10.32 2.26
C LYS A 238 4.84 -9.53 2.06
N ILE A 239 5.95 -10.22 1.87
CA ILE A 239 7.24 -9.56 1.63
C ILE A 239 7.39 -9.24 0.14
N MET A 240 7.06 -10.20 -0.72
CA MET A 240 7.23 -10.09 -2.17
C MET A 240 6.28 -9.08 -2.83
N GLU A 241 5.10 -8.80 -2.26
CA GLU A 241 4.16 -7.78 -2.78
C GLU A 241 4.83 -6.41 -2.94
N CYS A 242 5.79 -6.09 -2.07
CA CYS A 242 6.55 -4.85 -2.07
C CYS A 242 7.87 -4.94 -2.87
N GLY A 243 8.12 -6.03 -3.59
CA GLY A 243 9.36 -6.28 -4.32
C GLY A 243 10.60 -6.32 -3.42
N GLY A 244 11.65 -5.59 -3.79
CA GLY A 244 12.94 -5.60 -3.11
C GLY A 244 13.06 -4.69 -1.88
N LEU A 245 11.96 -4.12 -1.37
CA LEU A 245 11.99 -3.13 -0.28
C LEU A 245 12.56 -3.66 1.05
N CYS A 246 12.61 -4.97 1.25
CA CYS A 246 13.21 -5.63 2.41
C CYS A 246 14.75 -5.78 2.33
N SER A 247 15.43 -5.14 1.37
CA SER A 247 16.88 -5.25 1.17
C SER A 247 17.65 -3.96 1.51
N GLU A 248 18.96 -4.11 1.77
CA GLU A 248 19.90 -3.03 2.01
C GLU A 248 21.13 -3.10 1.06
N PRO A 249 21.46 -2.03 0.32
CA PRO A 249 20.55 -0.93 -0.05
C PRO A 249 19.28 -1.44 -0.75
N LYS A 250 18.21 -0.64 -0.77
CA LYS A 250 16.93 -1.04 -1.35
C LYS A 250 17.07 -1.44 -2.83
N SER A 251 16.61 -2.64 -3.16
CA SER A 251 16.38 -3.09 -4.52
C SER A 251 14.92 -2.84 -4.93
N TYR A 252 14.66 -2.67 -6.23
CA TYR A 252 13.29 -2.58 -6.74
C TYR A 252 12.60 -3.94 -6.71
N GLY A 253 13.32 -5.00 -7.10
CA GLY A 253 12.77 -6.35 -7.21
C GLY A 253 13.44 -7.37 -6.29
N ALA A 254 12.75 -8.48 -6.06
CA ALA A 254 13.24 -9.62 -5.28
C ALA A 254 12.85 -10.94 -5.95
N VAL A 255 13.51 -12.01 -5.51
CA VAL A 255 13.20 -13.39 -5.87
C VAL A 255 12.88 -14.15 -4.60
N ALA A 256 11.81 -14.93 -4.65
CA ALA A 256 11.49 -15.93 -3.64
C ALA A 256 11.69 -17.33 -4.21
N THR A 257 12.31 -18.22 -3.43
CA THR A 257 12.29 -19.67 -3.68
C THR A 257 11.52 -20.34 -2.57
N VAL A 258 10.44 -21.05 -2.92
CA VAL A 258 9.56 -21.72 -1.96
C VAL A 258 9.92 -23.20 -1.92
N TYR A 259 10.02 -23.79 -0.72
CA TYR A 259 10.39 -25.19 -0.52
C TYR A 259 9.22 -26.05 -0.01
N ASP A 260 9.25 -27.34 -0.34
CA ASP A 260 8.28 -28.37 0.08
C ASP A 260 8.10 -28.49 1.61
N ASN A 261 9.14 -28.19 2.37
CA ASN A 261 9.17 -28.26 3.82
C ASN A 261 8.47 -27.08 4.52
N GLY A 262 7.94 -26.10 3.77
CA GLY A 262 7.29 -24.91 4.34
C GLY A 262 8.28 -23.83 4.78
N THR A 263 9.42 -23.72 4.09
CA THR A 263 10.37 -22.60 4.21
C THR A 263 10.48 -21.88 2.87
N PHE A 264 11.03 -20.67 2.89
CA PHE A 264 11.32 -19.93 1.66
C PHE A 264 12.57 -19.07 1.81
N ASP A 265 13.26 -18.86 0.69
CA ASP A 265 14.45 -18.01 0.60
C ASP A 265 14.09 -16.72 -0.15
N LEU A 266 14.62 -15.60 0.34
CA LEU A 266 14.49 -14.28 -0.28
C LEU A 266 15.85 -13.71 -0.65
N VAL A 267 15.96 -13.23 -1.89
CA VAL A 267 17.16 -12.57 -2.39
C VAL A 267 16.77 -11.35 -3.24
N PRO A 268 17.43 -10.18 -3.08
CA PRO A 268 17.16 -9.03 -3.93
C PRO A 268 17.71 -9.26 -5.34
N THR A 269 17.00 -8.74 -6.34
CA THR A 269 17.44 -8.82 -7.74
C THR A 269 18.76 -8.06 -7.96
N LEU A 270 18.93 -6.91 -7.31
CA LEU A 270 20.12 -6.08 -7.48
C LEU A 270 21.38 -6.75 -6.86
N PRO A 271 22.47 -6.99 -7.63
CA PRO A 271 23.66 -7.69 -7.15
C PRO A 271 24.37 -7.04 -5.96
N THR A 272 24.26 -5.72 -5.85
CA THR A 272 24.89 -4.91 -4.79
C THR A 272 24.04 -4.81 -3.52
N SER A 273 22.84 -5.40 -3.52
CA SER A 273 21.94 -5.47 -2.37
C SER A 273 21.98 -6.83 -1.69
N ARG A 274 21.65 -6.84 -0.40
CA ARG A 274 21.41 -8.05 0.40
C ARG A 274 20.13 -7.95 1.21
N CYS A 275 19.48 -9.08 1.46
CA CYS A 275 18.54 -9.22 2.57
C CYS A 275 19.32 -9.63 3.82
N THR A 276 18.96 -9.04 4.95
CA THR A 276 19.42 -9.45 6.30
C THR A 276 18.24 -9.91 7.14
N PRO A 277 18.46 -10.78 8.16
CA PRO A 277 17.39 -11.21 9.07
C PRO A 277 16.56 -10.06 9.62
N LEU A 278 17.22 -8.97 10.04
CA LEU A 278 16.56 -7.77 10.56
C LEU A 278 15.71 -7.07 9.49
N SER A 279 16.23 -6.87 8.28
CA SER A 279 15.51 -6.18 7.21
C SER A 279 14.28 -6.94 6.72
N VAL A 280 14.34 -8.27 6.69
CA VAL A 280 13.23 -9.14 6.30
C VAL A 280 12.18 -9.17 7.40
N ALA A 281 12.58 -9.37 8.66
CA ALA A 281 11.67 -9.30 9.80
C ALA A 281 11.01 -7.91 9.94
N ALA A 282 11.74 -6.82 9.67
CA ALA A 282 11.22 -5.46 9.74
C ALA A 282 10.15 -5.15 8.69
N HIS A 283 10.09 -5.93 7.60
CA HIS A 283 9.11 -5.73 6.56
C HIS A 283 7.69 -6.15 6.99
N THR A 284 7.55 -7.04 7.98
CA THR A 284 6.24 -7.45 8.50
C THR A 284 5.49 -6.33 9.23
N LEU A 285 6.21 -5.30 9.69
CA LEU A 285 5.63 -4.08 10.28
C LEU A 285 4.98 -3.16 9.25
N TYR A 286 5.42 -3.24 7.99
CA TYR A 286 5.09 -2.26 6.96
C TYR A 286 3.61 -2.33 6.60
N GLU A 287 2.91 -1.19 6.76
CA GLU A 287 1.50 -1.00 6.40
C GLU A 287 0.51 -1.93 7.11
N LYS A 288 0.86 -2.42 8.30
CA LYS A 288 -0.02 -3.26 9.12
C LYS A 288 -0.28 -2.63 10.47
N SER A 289 -1.48 -2.85 11.03
CA SER A 289 -1.85 -2.31 12.35
C SER A 289 -1.07 -2.98 13.48
N ARG A 290 -0.65 -4.23 13.29
CA ARG A 290 0.22 -5.00 14.19
C ARG A 290 1.26 -5.80 13.38
N PRO A 291 2.42 -6.15 13.96
CA PRO A 291 3.53 -6.74 13.22
C PRO A 291 3.58 -8.28 13.26
N ASP A 292 2.76 -8.90 14.10
CA ASP A 292 2.83 -10.30 14.50
C ASP A 292 1.65 -11.15 14.03
N LEU A 293 0.41 -10.63 14.05
CA LEU A 293 -0.77 -11.30 13.48
C LEU A 293 -1.37 -10.48 12.33
N LEU A 294 -1.27 -10.98 11.10
CA LEU A 294 -1.72 -10.26 9.91
C LEU A 294 -3.00 -10.90 9.36
N TYR A 295 -4.12 -10.20 9.51
CA TYR A 295 -5.41 -10.65 9.00
C TYR A 295 -5.54 -10.43 7.48
N GLY A 296 -6.19 -11.37 6.81
CA GLY A 296 -6.50 -11.29 5.39
C GLY A 296 -7.70 -12.19 5.04
N PRO A 297 -8.07 -12.28 3.77
CA PRO A 297 -9.13 -13.19 3.32
C PRO A 297 -8.83 -14.63 3.78
N GLY A 298 -9.86 -15.28 4.34
CA GLY A 298 -9.80 -16.68 4.78
C GLY A 298 -9.09 -16.95 6.11
N GLY A 299 -8.54 -15.96 6.81
CA GLY A 299 -7.87 -16.21 8.09
C GLY A 299 -6.86 -15.15 8.53
N TRP A 300 -5.82 -15.58 9.25
CA TRP A 300 -4.71 -14.71 9.60
C TRP A 300 -3.36 -15.45 9.61
N LEU A 301 -2.31 -14.71 9.28
CA LEU A 301 -0.92 -15.13 9.36
C LEU A 301 -0.37 -14.84 10.76
N ASP A 302 0.13 -15.86 11.44
CA ASP A 302 0.85 -15.76 12.71
C ASP A 302 2.37 -15.85 12.47
N LEU A 303 3.06 -14.78 12.87
CA LEU A 303 4.49 -14.59 12.71
C LEU A 303 5.28 -14.78 14.01
N THR A 304 4.62 -15.05 15.13
CA THR A 304 5.23 -15.08 16.47
C THR A 304 6.35 -16.12 16.63
N LYS A 305 6.32 -17.18 15.82
CA LYS A 305 7.34 -18.25 15.78
C LYS A 305 8.27 -18.16 14.56
N SER A 306 8.19 -17.07 13.79
CA SER A 306 8.99 -16.95 12.57
C SER A 306 10.46 -16.76 12.89
N THR A 307 11.32 -17.44 12.13
CA THR A 307 12.78 -17.34 12.21
C THR A 307 13.35 -16.85 10.88
N TYR A 308 14.48 -16.17 10.96
CA TYR A 308 15.15 -15.53 9.82
C TYR A 308 16.64 -15.86 9.89
N GLU A 309 17.12 -16.66 8.94
CA GLU A 309 18.51 -17.15 8.89
C GLU A 309 19.24 -16.56 7.69
N GLN A 310 20.42 -15.97 7.92
CA GLN A 310 21.27 -15.51 6.82
C GLN A 310 21.94 -16.72 6.16
N MET A 311 21.77 -16.86 4.85
CA MET A 311 22.40 -17.91 4.07
C MET A 311 23.89 -17.62 3.80
N ALA A 312 24.64 -18.65 3.40
CA ALA A 312 26.08 -18.60 3.23
C ALA A 312 26.59 -17.58 2.19
N ASP A 313 25.74 -17.17 1.25
CA ASP A 313 26.07 -16.15 0.25
C ASP A 313 26.08 -14.71 0.81
N GLY A 314 25.62 -14.52 2.05
CA GLY A 314 25.52 -13.22 2.71
C GLY A 314 24.49 -12.26 2.07
N ARG A 315 23.65 -12.76 1.16
CA ARG A 315 22.65 -11.98 0.40
C ARG A 315 21.24 -12.51 0.57
N THR A 316 21.12 -13.80 0.77
CA THR A 316 19.85 -14.52 0.86
C THR A 316 19.48 -14.74 2.32
N VAL A 317 18.20 -14.61 2.64
CA VAL A 317 17.64 -14.93 3.96
C VAL A 317 16.61 -16.03 3.81
N ARG A 318 16.76 -17.09 4.60
CA ARG A 318 15.76 -18.15 4.76
C ARG A 318 14.79 -17.80 5.86
N VAL A 319 13.52 -18.00 5.58
CA VAL A 319 12.41 -17.74 6.51
C VAL A 319 11.65 -19.04 6.80
N ALA A 320 11.34 -19.27 8.07
CA ALA A 320 10.62 -20.45 8.53
C ALA A 320 9.70 -20.12 9.72
N GLY A 321 8.83 -21.04 10.11
CA GLY A 321 8.08 -20.98 11.37
C GLY A 321 6.77 -20.18 11.36
N SER A 322 6.40 -19.58 10.22
CA SER A 322 5.12 -18.88 10.07
C SER A 322 3.96 -19.85 9.90
N THR A 323 2.80 -19.51 10.47
CA THR A 323 1.61 -20.37 10.46
C THR A 323 0.39 -19.57 9.99
N PHE A 324 -0.45 -20.12 9.12
CA PHE A 324 -1.72 -19.50 8.74
C PHE A 324 -2.88 -20.21 9.45
N HIS A 325 -3.71 -19.45 10.13
CA HIS A 325 -4.91 -19.95 10.79
C HIS A 325 -6.12 -19.66 9.91
N PHE A 326 -6.77 -20.71 9.42
CA PHE A 326 -7.96 -20.57 8.58
C PHE A 326 -9.19 -20.19 9.41
N SER A 327 -10.03 -19.32 8.88
CA SER A 327 -11.29 -18.93 9.54
C SER A 327 -12.21 -20.14 9.79
N GLU A 328 -12.27 -21.08 8.85
CA GLU A 328 -13.08 -22.30 8.93
C GLU A 328 -12.71 -23.16 10.16
N ASP A 329 -11.41 -23.34 10.41
CA ASP A 329 -10.87 -24.10 11.54
C ASP A 329 -11.25 -23.48 12.90
N ASN A 330 -11.64 -22.21 12.89
CA ASN A 330 -11.98 -21.41 14.07
C ASN A 330 -13.48 -21.08 14.15
N GLY A 331 -14.32 -21.73 13.35
CA GLY A 331 -15.77 -21.53 13.35
C GLY A 331 -16.21 -20.14 12.89
N ARG A 332 -15.40 -19.47 12.05
CA ARG A 332 -15.69 -18.14 11.49
C ARG A 332 -15.93 -18.24 9.98
N PRO A 333 -16.85 -17.42 9.43
CA PRO A 333 -17.04 -17.36 7.99
C PRO A 333 -15.79 -16.83 7.29
N TYR A 334 -15.64 -17.19 6.01
CA TYR A 334 -14.72 -16.49 5.13
C TYR A 334 -15.24 -15.06 4.93
N GLN A 335 -14.35 -14.07 4.95
CA GLN A 335 -14.72 -12.66 4.75
C GLN A 335 -13.92 -12.05 3.60
N LEU A 336 -14.59 -11.23 2.80
CA LEU A 336 -13.94 -10.33 1.85
C LEU A 336 -13.99 -8.91 2.39
N LYS A 337 -12.89 -8.17 2.20
CA LYS A 337 -12.86 -6.74 2.47
C LYS A 337 -13.48 -5.98 1.29
N LEU A 338 -14.47 -5.16 1.56
CA LEU A 338 -15.10 -4.23 0.63
C LEU A 338 -14.47 -2.85 0.76
N GLU A 339 -14.13 -2.26 -0.38
CA GLU A 339 -13.58 -0.91 -0.47
C GLU A 339 -14.38 -0.09 -1.47
N ALA A 340 -14.69 1.16 -1.10
CA ALA A 340 -15.31 2.12 -1.99
C ALA A 340 -15.03 3.56 -1.55
N ALA A 341 -15.22 4.48 -2.49
CA ALA A 341 -15.16 5.90 -2.25
C ALA A 341 -16.35 6.63 -2.91
N THR A 342 -16.65 7.80 -2.37
CA THR A 342 -17.68 8.70 -2.90
C THR A 342 -17.12 10.09 -3.13
N ILE A 343 -17.75 10.85 -4.02
CA ILE A 343 -17.45 12.27 -4.23
C ILE A 343 -18.28 13.09 -3.24
N VAL A 344 -17.62 13.95 -2.47
CA VAL A 344 -18.24 14.79 -1.42
C VAL A 344 -18.34 16.27 -1.80
N GLY A 345 -17.85 16.64 -2.99
CA GLY A 345 -17.88 18.01 -3.51
C GLY A 345 -16.77 18.25 -4.51
N TYR A 346 -16.46 19.51 -4.81
CA TYR A 346 -15.38 19.94 -5.69
C TYR A 346 -14.47 20.91 -4.97
N ARG A 347 -13.16 20.79 -5.21
CA ARG A 347 -12.14 21.55 -4.53
C ARG A 347 -11.51 22.60 -5.44
N CYS A 348 -11.17 23.73 -4.83
CA CYS A 348 -10.31 24.73 -5.42
C CYS A 348 -9.44 25.32 -4.32
N MET A 349 -8.24 25.80 -4.68
CA MET A 349 -7.34 26.43 -3.73
C MET A 349 -6.66 27.68 -4.28
N TYR A 350 -6.22 28.54 -3.38
CA TYR A 350 -5.28 29.63 -3.64
C TYR A 350 -4.11 29.54 -2.65
N MET A 351 -2.94 30.02 -3.04
CA MET A 351 -1.72 29.87 -2.22
C MET A 351 -0.76 31.05 -2.36
N GLY A 352 0.04 31.28 -1.33
CA GLY A 352 0.99 32.39 -1.28
C GLY A 352 1.59 32.60 0.11
N SER A 353 2.36 33.67 0.26
CA SER A 353 3.09 33.98 1.50
C SER A 353 2.63 35.29 2.15
N ILE A 354 2.66 35.32 3.48
CA ILE A 354 2.53 36.53 4.29
C ILE A 354 3.86 36.79 4.97
N ARG A 355 4.38 38.01 4.83
CA ARG A 355 5.68 38.45 5.40
C ARG A 355 5.62 39.75 6.18
N ASP A 356 4.48 40.43 6.19
CA ASP A 356 4.34 41.65 6.98
C ASP A 356 4.35 41.30 8.47
N PRO A 357 5.36 41.74 9.24
CA PRO A 357 5.47 41.41 10.66
C PRO A 357 4.26 41.88 11.48
N ILE A 358 3.52 42.89 11.04
CA ILE A 358 2.29 43.35 11.70
C ILE A 358 1.14 42.38 11.46
N LEU A 359 1.02 41.89 10.22
CA LEU A 359 -0.06 40.97 9.84
C LEU A 359 0.19 39.55 10.35
N LEU A 360 1.44 39.10 10.45
CA LEU A 360 1.77 37.75 10.95
C LEU A 360 1.05 37.46 12.27
N HIS A 361 1.09 38.38 13.23
CA HIS A 361 0.43 38.24 14.54
C HIS A 361 -1.11 38.42 14.53
N GLN A 362 -1.70 38.70 13.35
CA GLN A 362 -3.12 38.97 13.15
C GLN A 362 -3.72 38.09 12.03
N VAL A 363 -3.03 37.01 11.63
CA VAL A 363 -3.51 36.11 10.57
C VAL A 363 -4.86 35.49 10.93
N ASP A 364 -5.05 34.95 12.14
CA ASP A 364 -6.33 34.28 12.46
C ASP A 364 -7.53 35.25 12.43
N PRO A 365 -7.45 36.46 13.04
CA PRO A 365 -8.50 37.47 12.87
C PRO A 365 -8.76 37.85 11.40
N LEU A 366 -7.73 37.98 10.57
CA LEU A 366 -7.90 38.24 9.13
C LEU A 366 -8.66 37.10 8.45
N LEU A 367 -8.31 35.84 8.72
CA LEU A 367 -8.96 34.69 8.09
C LEU A 367 -10.43 34.55 8.52
N GLU A 368 -10.77 34.93 9.74
CA GLU A 368 -12.18 35.00 10.17
C GLU A 368 -12.97 36.10 9.45
N GLN A 369 -12.33 37.27 9.22
CA GLN A 369 -12.91 38.31 8.37
C GLN A 369 -13.09 37.83 6.93
N VAL A 370 -12.12 37.08 6.39
CA VAL A 370 -12.21 36.48 5.05
C VAL A 370 -13.42 35.53 4.98
N ARG A 371 -13.59 34.64 5.97
CA ARG A 371 -14.76 33.74 6.04
C ARG A 371 -16.07 34.53 6.04
N SER A 372 -16.16 35.57 6.86
CA SER A 372 -17.34 36.43 6.95
C SER A 372 -17.64 37.16 5.63
N TYR A 373 -16.60 37.64 4.95
CA TYR A 373 -16.74 38.30 3.65
C TYR A 373 -17.23 37.34 2.57
N ILE A 374 -16.69 36.12 2.53
CA ILE A 374 -17.16 35.07 1.61
C ILE A 374 -18.65 34.80 1.82
N ALA A 375 -19.08 34.58 3.06
CA ALA A 375 -20.48 34.33 3.39
C ALA A 375 -21.41 35.48 2.97
N ALA A 376 -20.93 36.73 3.02
CA ALA A 376 -21.68 37.89 2.55
C ALA A 376 -21.77 37.99 1.02
N GLN A 377 -20.74 37.54 0.28
CA GLN A 377 -20.72 37.58 -1.19
C GLN A 377 -21.41 36.38 -1.86
N HIS A 378 -21.45 35.23 -1.18
CA HIS A 378 -22.00 33.96 -1.68
C HIS A 378 -23.15 33.46 -0.80
N CYS A 379 -24.09 34.34 -0.47
CA CYS A 379 -25.22 34.01 0.40
C CYS A 379 -26.27 33.10 -0.26
N ASP A 380 -26.19 32.94 -1.58
CA ASP A 380 -27.01 32.07 -2.42
C ASP A 380 -26.48 30.63 -2.55
N VAL A 381 -25.21 30.40 -2.19
CA VAL A 381 -24.58 29.08 -2.23
C VAL A 381 -24.69 28.42 -0.85
N SER A 382 -25.38 27.28 -0.78
CA SER A 382 -25.37 26.41 0.41
C SER A 382 -24.25 25.37 0.34
N ASP A 383 -23.91 24.78 1.49
CA ASP A 383 -23.03 23.60 1.58
C ASP A 383 -21.61 23.76 1.03
N TRP A 384 -21.00 24.91 1.28
CA TRP A 384 -19.57 25.14 1.07
C TRP A 384 -18.82 25.22 2.40
N ASP A 385 -17.53 24.89 2.38
CA ASP A 385 -16.62 25.15 3.49
C ASP A 385 -15.27 25.64 2.96
N ILE A 386 -14.56 26.41 3.77
CA ILE A 386 -13.20 26.91 3.51
C ILE A 386 -12.34 26.65 4.73
N HIS A 387 -11.09 26.23 4.52
CA HIS A 387 -10.10 26.13 5.58
C HIS A 387 -8.73 26.53 5.03
N TRP A 388 -7.77 26.67 5.94
CA TRP A 388 -6.42 27.11 5.59
C TRP A 388 -5.36 26.16 6.12
N HIS A 389 -4.45 25.76 5.24
CA HIS A 389 -3.17 25.18 5.64
C HIS A 389 -2.19 26.32 5.91
N ILE A 390 -1.66 26.37 7.13
CA ILE A 390 -0.77 27.44 7.59
C ILE A 390 0.58 26.83 7.92
N HIS A 391 1.56 27.01 7.04
CA HIS A 391 2.95 26.61 7.29
C HIS A 391 3.76 27.80 7.80
N GLY A 392 4.67 27.55 8.74
CA GLY A 392 5.43 28.60 9.43
C GLY A 392 4.79 29.10 10.73
N LYS A 393 3.69 28.47 11.17
CA LYS A 393 3.07 28.67 12.48
C LYS A 393 2.98 27.31 13.20
N ASP A 394 3.53 27.21 14.40
CA ASP A 394 3.48 25.96 15.18
C ASP A 394 2.15 25.79 15.94
N LYS A 395 1.96 24.62 16.57
CA LYS A 395 0.75 24.31 17.37
C LYS A 395 0.56 25.24 18.58
N ALA A 396 1.63 25.85 19.09
CA ALA A 396 1.58 26.83 20.18
C ALA A 396 1.27 28.25 19.67
N GLY A 397 1.15 28.43 18.36
CA GLY A 397 0.89 29.70 17.71
C GLY A 397 2.13 30.56 17.49
N ASN A 398 3.34 30.03 17.74
CA ASN A 398 4.56 30.75 17.42
C ASN A 398 4.74 30.78 15.91
N ILE A 399 5.09 31.96 15.40
CA ILE A 399 5.29 32.20 13.98
C ILE A 399 6.79 32.28 13.72
N ALA A 400 7.23 31.67 12.63
CA ALA A 400 8.58 31.79 12.11
C ALA A 400 8.81 33.19 11.49
N ASN A 401 9.70 33.30 10.50
CA ASN A 401 9.96 34.57 9.82
C ASN A 401 8.86 34.93 8.80
N ASP A 402 8.17 33.94 8.26
CA ASP A 402 7.07 34.09 7.32
C ASP A 402 6.05 32.95 7.43
N ILE A 403 4.86 33.17 6.87
CA ILE A 403 3.82 32.15 6.76
C ILE A 403 3.59 31.85 5.28
N PHE A 404 3.50 30.56 4.95
CA PHE A 404 2.93 30.09 3.69
C PHE A 404 1.49 29.62 3.94
N LEU A 405 0.55 30.22 3.23
CA LEU A 405 -0.88 30.01 3.40
C LEU A 405 -1.44 29.36 2.14
N ILE A 406 -2.21 28.29 2.33
CA ILE A 406 -3.05 27.69 1.28
C ILE A 406 -4.48 27.75 1.78
N GLY A 407 -5.33 28.52 1.12
CA GLY A 407 -6.77 28.49 1.38
C GLY A 407 -7.45 27.51 0.43
N GLU A 408 -8.17 26.56 1.00
CA GLU A 408 -8.80 25.45 0.31
C GLU A 408 -10.31 25.49 0.54
N VAL A 409 -11.08 25.42 -0.54
CA VAL A 409 -12.54 25.42 -0.51
C VAL A 409 -13.06 24.10 -1.03
N ILE A 410 -14.17 23.65 -0.44
CA ILE A 410 -15.04 22.63 -1.01
C ILE A 410 -16.45 23.20 -1.22
N ALA A 411 -17.07 22.88 -2.36
CA ALA A 411 -18.44 23.28 -2.69
C ALA A 411 -19.15 22.21 -3.57
N PRO A 412 -20.47 22.30 -3.80
CA PRO A 412 -21.22 21.32 -4.60
C PRO A 412 -20.78 21.22 -6.06
N THR A 413 -20.27 22.30 -6.66
CA THR A 413 -19.76 22.32 -8.04
C THR A 413 -18.37 22.97 -8.15
N GLN A 414 -17.62 22.63 -9.21
CA GLN A 414 -16.30 23.23 -9.46
C GLN A 414 -16.39 24.75 -9.70
N ALA A 415 -17.48 25.22 -10.30
CA ALA A 415 -17.70 26.64 -10.57
C ALA A 415 -17.92 27.43 -9.26
N GLU A 416 -18.73 26.91 -8.34
CA GLU A 416 -18.94 27.50 -7.01
C GLU A 416 -17.64 27.49 -6.20
N ALA A 417 -16.92 26.36 -6.16
CA ALA A 417 -15.65 26.26 -5.45
C ALA A 417 -14.65 27.32 -5.95
N LYS A 418 -14.56 27.50 -7.28
CA LYS A 418 -13.70 28.53 -7.89
C LYS A 418 -14.14 29.94 -7.53
N ALA A 419 -15.45 30.24 -7.59
CA ALA A 419 -15.98 31.55 -7.28
C ALA A 419 -15.67 31.94 -5.82
N ILE A 420 -15.88 31.01 -4.89
CA ILE A 420 -15.60 31.19 -3.46
C ILE A 420 -14.10 31.39 -3.21
N VAL A 421 -13.22 30.57 -3.82
CA VAL A 421 -11.76 30.73 -3.71
C VAL A 421 -11.30 32.08 -4.24
N SER A 422 -11.87 32.54 -5.35
CA SER A 422 -11.51 33.84 -5.92
C SER A 422 -11.84 34.97 -4.94
N THR A 423 -13.04 34.94 -4.33
CA THR A 423 -13.42 35.86 -3.26
C THR A 423 -12.51 35.77 -2.04
N ALA A 424 -12.18 34.55 -1.59
CA ALA A 424 -11.28 34.31 -0.48
C ALA A 424 -9.90 34.92 -0.71
N ARG A 425 -9.33 34.71 -1.89
CA ARG A 425 -8.04 35.27 -2.32
C ARG A 425 -8.06 36.81 -2.30
N VAL A 426 -9.10 37.42 -2.89
CA VAL A 426 -9.27 38.87 -2.92
C VAL A 426 -9.36 39.45 -1.51
N ALA A 427 -10.17 38.83 -0.64
CA ALA A 427 -10.30 39.25 0.76
C ALA A 427 -9.00 39.07 1.55
N THR A 428 -8.24 37.99 1.30
CA THR A 428 -6.93 37.78 1.94
C THR A 428 -5.93 38.86 1.52
N MET A 429 -5.95 39.27 0.25
CA MET A 429 -5.03 40.27 -0.29
C MET A 429 -5.36 41.71 0.15
N HIS A 430 -6.64 42.04 0.30
CA HIS A 430 -7.11 43.42 0.53
C HIS A 430 -7.76 43.64 1.90
N GLY A 431 -7.92 42.60 2.72
CA GLY A 431 -8.55 42.71 4.05
C GLY A 431 -7.79 43.69 4.95
N SER A 432 -8.52 44.51 5.71
CA SER A 432 -7.92 45.48 6.62
C SER A 432 -7.52 44.82 7.94
N TYR A 433 -6.35 45.18 8.49
CA TYR A 433 -5.89 44.75 9.81
C TYR A 433 -5.35 45.93 10.62
N GLN A 434 -5.30 45.80 11.95
CA GLN A 434 -4.90 46.90 12.81
C GLN A 434 -3.42 47.24 12.58
N GLY A 435 -3.12 48.52 12.39
CA GLY A 435 -1.76 49.00 12.16
C GLY A 435 -1.23 48.75 10.74
N GLN A 436 -2.10 48.38 9.79
CA GLN A 436 -1.75 48.19 8.37
C GLN A 436 -0.97 49.38 7.81
N LYS A 437 0.20 49.09 7.24
CA LYS A 437 1.05 50.07 6.53
C LYS A 437 1.00 49.89 5.02
N ALA A 438 0.99 48.64 4.56
CA ALA A 438 0.79 48.32 3.15
C ALA A 438 -0.70 48.42 2.82
N THR A 439 -1.12 49.51 2.20
CA THR A 439 -2.52 49.74 1.80
C THR A 439 -2.94 48.92 0.58
N SER A 440 -1.99 48.22 -0.05
CA SER A 440 -2.22 47.26 -1.13
C SER A 440 -1.27 46.07 -0.98
N GLY A 441 -1.82 44.86 -0.90
CA GLY A 441 -1.04 43.61 -1.04
C GLY A 441 -0.58 42.98 0.27
N ASN A 442 -1.52 42.43 1.04
CA ASN A 442 -1.22 41.67 2.26
C ASN A 442 -0.57 40.30 1.99
N PHE A 443 -0.74 39.81 0.76
CA PHE A 443 -0.54 38.42 0.39
C PHE A 443 0.26 38.35 -0.90
N GLY A 444 1.43 37.72 -0.86
CA GLY A 444 2.26 37.46 -2.04
C GLY A 444 1.85 36.14 -2.69
N PHE A 445 1.16 36.20 -3.83
CA PHE A 445 0.56 35.04 -4.52
C PHE A 445 0.92 35.01 -6.00
N GLY A 446 0.43 34.00 -6.74
CA GLY A 446 0.66 33.88 -8.18
C GLY A 446 1.82 32.97 -8.56
N ILE A 447 2.08 31.92 -7.76
CA ILE A 447 3.15 30.96 -8.03
C ILE A 447 2.92 30.32 -9.40
N GLY A 448 3.93 30.41 -10.28
CA GLY A 448 3.82 29.91 -11.66
C GLY A 448 2.75 30.59 -12.50
N GLY A 449 2.33 31.81 -12.14
CA GLY A 449 1.24 32.54 -12.82
C GLY A 449 -0.17 32.01 -12.48
N LYS A 450 -0.29 31.09 -11.50
CA LYS A 450 -1.57 30.56 -11.05
C LYS A 450 -2.05 31.32 -9.81
N VAL A 451 -3.23 31.92 -9.93
CA VAL A 451 -3.87 32.67 -8.84
C VAL A 451 -4.91 31.83 -8.10
N GLU A 452 -5.60 30.95 -8.82
CA GLU A 452 -6.48 29.91 -8.31
C GLU A 452 -6.11 28.58 -9.01
N VAL A 453 -6.25 27.46 -8.28
CA VAL A 453 -5.98 26.11 -8.78
C VAL A 453 -7.22 25.26 -8.55
N GLU A 454 -7.86 24.83 -9.63
CA GLU A 454 -8.94 23.84 -9.57
C GLU A 454 -8.35 22.47 -9.27
N LEU A 455 -8.86 21.81 -8.23
CA LEU A 455 -8.41 20.48 -7.81
C LEU A 455 -9.36 19.37 -8.28
N GLY A 456 -10.55 19.74 -8.78
CA GLY A 456 -11.52 18.76 -9.27
C GLY A 456 -12.40 18.18 -8.16
N PRO A 457 -13.07 17.05 -8.43
CA PRO A 457 -13.88 16.33 -7.46
C PRO A 457 -13.08 15.93 -6.21
N CYS A 458 -13.65 16.15 -5.03
CA CYS A 458 -13.09 15.68 -3.76
C CYS A 458 -13.66 14.30 -3.44
N ALA A 459 -12.81 13.28 -3.40
CA ALA A 459 -13.20 11.95 -2.99
C ALA A 459 -13.04 11.74 -1.47
N ARG A 460 -13.79 10.79 -0.92
CA ARG A 460 -13.65 10.29 0.47
C ARG A 460 -13.93 8.80 0.48
N PHE A 461 -13.13 8.02 1.22
CA PHE A 461 -13.47 6.61 1.47
C PHE A 461 -14.85 6.52 2.15
N SER A 462 -15.73 5.68 1.62
CA SER A 462 -17.09 5.47 2.12
C SER A 462 -17.33 4.04 2.58
N ILE A 463 -16.56 3.08 2.08
CA ILE A 463 -16.64 1.67 2.50
C ILE A 463 -15.22 1.17 2.78
N TYR A 464 -15.00 0.62 3.97
CA TYR A 464 -13.81 -0.11 4.37
C TYR A 464 -14.21 -1.20 5.38
N HIS A 465 -14.94 -2.20 4.88
CA HIS A 465 -15.72 -3.14 5.69
C HIS A 465 -15.41 -4.59 5.32
N LEU A 466 -15.61 -5.52 6.24
CA LEU A 466 -15.58 -6.96 6.00
C LEU A 466 -17.01 -7.46 5.77
N MET A 467 -17.20 -8.28 4.74
CA MET A 467 -18.48 -8.93 4.43
C MET A 467 -18.33 -10.45 4.52
N ASP A 468 -19.22 -11.08 5.30
CA ASP A 468 -19.25 -12.53 5.43
C ASP A 468 -19.70 -13.18 4.13
N LEU A 469 -18.99 -14.23 3.74
CA LEU A 469 -19.30 -15.09 2.61
C LEU A 469 -19.94 -16.39 3.07
N LYS A 470 -20.81 -16.92 2.22
CA LYS A 470 -21.26 -18.32 2.28
C LYS A 470 -20.20 -19.20 1.64
N GLU A 471 -20.16 -20.46 2.05
CA GLU A 471 -19.25 -21.45 1.46
C GLU A 471 -19.37 -21.49 -0.07
N GLY A 472 -18.21 -21.40 -0.75
CA GLY A 472 -18.08 -21.40 -2.19
C GLY A 472 -18.20 -20.03 -2.85
N GLU A 473 -18.59 -18.97 -2.13
CA GLU A 473 -18.67 -17.60 -2.66
C GLU A 473 -17.27 -16.96 -2.85
N GLU A 474 -16.25 -17.51 -2.20
CA GLU A 474 -14.84 -17.12 -2.35
C GLU A 474 -14.20 -17.69 -3.64
N ARG A 475 -14.91 -18.54 -4.38
CA ARG A 475 -14.43 -19.26 -5.58
C ARG A 475 -14.84 -18.56 -6.87
N LEU A 476 -14.18 -18.91 -7.97
CA LEU A 476 -14.64 -18.46 -9.28
C LEU A 476 -16.01 -19.06 -9.62
N CYS A 477 -16.88 -18.22 -10.19
CA CYS A 477 -18.16 -18.67 -10.72
C CYS A 477 -17.93 -19.62 -11.90
N PRO A 478 -18.59 -20.80 -11.94
CA PRO A 478 -18.47 -21.71 -13.08
C PRO A 478 -18.93 -21.06 -14.40
N PRO A 479 -18.29 -21.38 -15.53
CA PRO A 479 -18.67 -20.85 -16.84
C PRO A 479 -20.17 -21.07 -17.14
N GLY A 480 -20.84 -20.03 -17.65
CA GLY A 480 -22.27 -20.11 -18.01
C GLY A 480 -23.25 -19.88 -16.86
N GLN A 481 -22.78 -19.67 -15.62
CA GLN A 481 -23.59 -19.17 -14.50
C GLN A 481 -23.35 -17.68 -14.20
N GLU A 482 -22.72 -16.95 -15.12
CA GLU A 482 -22.36 -15.53 -14.96
C GLU A 482 -23.59 -14.62 -14.87
N GLN A 483 -24.67 -14.92 -15.62
CA GLN A 483 -25.94 -14.20 -15.55
C GLN A 483 -26.95 -14.97 -14.71
N GLY A 484 -27.34 -14.40 -13.57
CA GLY A 484 -28.41 -14.94 -12.74
C GLY A 484 -29.75 -14.50 -13.30
N GLY A 485 -30.61 -15.45 -13.64
CA GLY A 485 -32.05 -15.18 -13.74
C GLY A 485 -32.58 -14.60 -12.41
N PRO A 486 -33.76 -13.94 -12.42
CA PRO A 486 -34.32 -13.31 -11.23
C PRO A 486 -34.39 -14.34 -10.10
N ALA A 487 -33.88 -13.95 -8.92
CA ALA A 487 -33.96 -14.77 -7.72
C ALA A 487 -35.40 -15.25 -7.52
N THR A 488 -35.59 -16.55 -7.36
CA THR A 488 -36.80 -17.03 -6.69
C THR A 488 -36.82 -16.35 -5.33
N THR A 489 -37.96 -15.81 -4.92
CA THR A 489 -38.14 -14.82 -3.84
C THR A 489 -37.74 -15.31 -2.42
N SER A 490 -37.06 -16.44 -2.28
CA SER A 490 -36.69 -17.08 -1.01
C SER A 490 -35.18 -17.18 -0.75
N GLU A 491 -34.29 -17.09 -1.76
CA GLU A 491 -32.84 -17.22 -1.54
C GLU A 491 -32.11 -15.89 -1.66
N ALA A 492 -31.28 -15.56 -0.66
CA ALA A 492 -30.46 -14.36 -0.67
C ALA A 492 -29.42 -14.41 -1.81
N PRO A 493 -29.18 -13.29 -2.51
CA PRO A 493 -28.29 -13.27 -3.66
C PRO A 493 -26.87 -13.70 -3.27
N ARG A 494 -26.23 -14.46 -4.16
CA ARG A 494 -24.88 -14.99 -3.97
C ARG A 494 -23.83 -14.10 -4.62
N VAL A 495 -22.69 -13.95 -3.97
CA VAL A 495 -21.50 -13.33 -4.57
C VAL A 495 -21.02 -14.18 -5.76
N ARG A 496 -20.61 -13.50 -6.84
CA ARG A 496 -20.11 -14.14 -8.07
C ARG A 496 -18.82 -13.46 -8.50
N ILE A 497 -17.70 -14.12 -8.24
CA ILE A 497 -16.41 -13.69 -8.77
C ILE A 497 -16.30 -14.23 -10.19
N THR A 498 -16.20 -13.34 -11.16
CA THR A 498 -16.20 -13.72 -12.59
C THR A 498 -14.81 -13.58 -13.18
N HIS A 499 -14.58 -14.29 -14.28
CA HIS A 499 -13.36 -14.17 -15.07
C HIS A 499 -13.67 -14.29 -16.55
N THR A 500 -12.74 -13.86 -17.39
CA THR A 500 -12.79 -14.07 -18.84
C THR A 500 -11.49 -14.70 -19.32
N VAL A 501 -11.58 -15.52 -20.35
CA VAL A 501 -10.45 -16.13 -21.04
C VAL A 501 -10.38 -15.53 -22.44
N SER A 502 -9.21 -15.05 -22.85
CA SER A 502 -9.00 -14.51 -24.19
C SER A 502 -7.67 -14.94 -24.79
N MET A 503 -7.67 -15.21 -26.09
CA MET A 503 -6.43 -15.36 -26.86
C MET A 503 -6.07 -14.03 -27.50
N VAL A 504 -4.91 -13.50 -27.17
CA VAL A 504 -4.41 -12.21 -27.67
C VAL A 504 -3.21 -12.47 -28.58
N GLY A 505 -3.26 -11.98 -29.83
CA GLY A 505 -2.21 -12.18 -30.82
C GLY A 505 -2.48 -13.33 -31.79
N ARG A 506 -1.57 -13.48 -32.76
CA ARG A 506 -1.71 -14.41 -33.90
C ARG A 506 -0.47 -15.29 -34.13
N GLY A 507 0.55 -15.15 -33.30
CA GLY A 507 1.77 -15.97 -33.37
C GLY A 507 1.50 -17.46 -33.12
N GLU A 508 2.52 -18.29 -33.36
CA GLU A 508 2.48 -19.71 -32.99
C GLU A 508 2.80 -19.88 -31.50
N LYS A 509 2.21 -20.91 -30.86
CA LYS A 509 2.58 -21.26 -29.49
C LYS A 509 4.03 -21.71 -29.51
N ALA A 510 4.86 -21.11 -28.68
CA ALA A 510 6.28 -21.45 -28.61
C ALA A 510 6.47 -22.67 -27.70
N ASP A 511 7.15 -23.70 -28.21
CA ASP A 511 7.34 -24.98 -27.51
C ASP A 511 8.62 -25.02 -26.65
N ALA A 512 9.49 -24.00 -26.70
CA ALA A 512 10.76 -23.95 -25.97
C ALA A 512 11.32 -22.52 -25.82
N PRO A 513 12.08 -22.22 -24.73
CA PRO A 513 12.70 -20.91 -24.47
C PRO A 513 13.52 -20.43 -25.66
N ARG A 514 13.38 -19.14 -25.98
CA ARG A 514 14.02 -18.53 -27.16
C ARG A 514 15.18 -17.63 -26.74
N PRO A 515 16.24 -17.49 -27.58
CA PRO A 515 17.26 -16.48 -27.34
C PRO A 515 16.60 -15.10 -27.25
N TYR A 516 16.85 -14.39 -26.16
CA TYR A 516 16.31 -13.06 -25.94
C TYR A 516 16.93 -12.08 -26.95
N ALA A 517 16.15 -11.69 -27.97
CA ALA A 517 16.58 -10.74 -28.99
C ALA A 517 16.08 -9.35 -28.63
N THR A 518 16.98 -8.44 -28.25
CA THR A 518 16.66 -7.03 -28.09
C THR A 518 16.43 -6.41 -29.47
N THR A 519 15.19 -6.04 -29.79
CA THR A 519 14.95 -5.03 -30.82
C THR A 519 15.61 -3.73 -30.35
N LYS A 520 16.53 -3.20 -31.17
CA LYS A 520 17.14 -1.88 -30.96
C LYS A 520 16.05 -0.80 -31.02
N THR A 521 15.43 -0.51 -29.90
CA THR A 521 14.78 0.78 -29.69
C THR A 521 15.90 1.75 -29.36
N GLU A 522 16.03 2.83 -30.13
CA GLU A 522 16.97 3.91 -29.84
C GLU A 522 16.79 4.35 -28.40
N GLY A 523 17.76 3.98 -27.56
CA GLY A 523 17.74 4.29 -26.15
C GLY A 523 17.81 5.79 -26.00
N ASN A 524 16.77 6.40 -25.45
CA ASN A 524 16.98 7.51 -24.55
C ASN A 524 17.64 6.89 -23.31
N SER A 525 18.95 6.68 -23.40
CA SER A 525 19.80 6.44 -22.25
C SER A 525 19.57 7.63 -21.34
N LEU A 526 18.93 7.40 -20.20
CA LEU A 526 19.16 8.24 -19.04
C LEU A 526 20.65 8.09 -18.74
N GLU A 527 21.45 8.99 -19.30
CA GLU A 527 22.81 9.25 -18.85
C GLU A 527 22.70 9.71 -17.40
N THR A 528 22.63 8.76 -16.47
CA THR A 528 23.07 9.01 -15.12
C THR A 528 24.56 9.24 -15.24
N SER A 529 24.96 10.51 -15.23
CA SER A 529 26.35 10.92 -15.09
C SER A 529 26.87 10.36 -13.77
N ALA A 530 27.40 9.15 -13.81
CA ALA A 530 28.23 8.59 -12.76
C ALA A 530 29.56 9.35 -12.81
N LYS A 531 29.58 10.54 -12.20
CA LYS A 531 30.84 11.03 -11.64
C LYS A 531 31.19 10.05 -10.53
N SER A 532 32.20 9.24 -10.79
CA SER A 532 32.90 8.45 -9.79
C SER A 532 33.55 9.42 -8.79
N GLU A 533 32.77 9.88 -7.82
CA GLU A 533 33.35 10.31 -6.55
C GLU A 533 33.57 9.04 -5.74
N ASP A 534 34.84 8.83 -5.40
CA ASP A 534 35.33 7.81 -4.48
C ASP A 534 34.52 7.83 -3.18
N SER A 535 33.45 7.04 -3.13
CA SER A 535 32.57 6.91 -1.97
C SER A 535 33.09 5.84 -1.00
N SER A 536 34.41 5.77 -0.81
CA SER A 536 35.06 5.03 0.27
C SER A 536 35.09 5.83 1.59
N LYS A 537 34.06 6.65 1.83
CA LYS A 537 33.75 7.20 3.14
C LYS A 537 32.27 6.98 3.41
N VAL A 538 31.97 5.82 3.99
CA VAL A 538 30.84 5.73 4.93
C VAL A 538 31.15 6.77 5.99
N VAL A 539 30.54 7.95 5.86
CA VAL A 539 30.49 8.90 6.95
C VAL A 539 29.64 8.20 8.01
N GLN A 540 30.29 7.47 8.91
CA GLN A 540 29.76 7.27 10.24
C GLN A 540 29.45 8.68 10.73
N ARG A 541 28.19 9.09 10.65
CA ARG A 541 27.71 10.24 11.38
C ARG A 541 27.78 9.84 12.84
N THR A 542 28.96 9.96 13.44
CA THR A 542 29.09 10.22 14.85
C THR A 542 28.52 11.62 15.07
N PHE A 543 27.19 11.71 15.06
CA PHE A 543 26.54 12.78 15.80
C PHE A 543 26.92 12.54 17.26
N GLN A 544 28.03 13.14 17.70
CA GLN A 544 28.29 13.40 19.12
C GLN A 544 27.36 14.52 19.63
N ALA A 545 26.14 14.61 19.11
CA ALA A 545 25.09 15.31 19.80
C ALA A 545 24.75 14.46 21.03
N PRO A 546 24.59 15.06 22.22
CA PRO A 546 24.15 14.30 23.37
C PRO A 546 22.81 13.63 23.02
N VAL A 547 22.77 12.29 23.15
CA VAL A 547 21.56 11.50 23.04
C VAL A 547 20.53 12.08 24.01
N ARG A 548 19.38 12.53 23.50
CA ARG A 548 18.35 13.23 24.27
C ARG A 548 16.95 12.78 23.94
N VAL A 549 16.70 12.33 22.71
CA VAL A 549 15.38 11.93 22.24
C VAL A 549 15.38 10.54 21.62
N LEU A 550 14.20 9.93 21.50
CA LEU A 550 14.02 8.62 20.87
C LEU A 550 14.59 8.58 19.43
N GLY A 551 14.47 9.68 18.69
CA GLY A 551 15.05 9.83 17.36
C GLY A 551 16.58 9.63 17.31
N ASP A 552 17.31 9.97 18.38
CA ASP A 552 18.78 9.84 18.42
C ASP A 552 19.24 8.37 18.52
N ILE A 553 18.39 7.49 19.04
CA ILE A 553 18.72 6.08 19.31
C ILE A 553 18.00 5.10 18.38
N SER A 554 17.12 5.60 17.52
CA SER A 554 16.37 4.80 16.55
C SER A 554 17.13 4.78 15.22
N ARG A 555 17.40 3.59 14.67
CA ARG A 555 17.93 3.44 13.30
C ARG A 555 16.88 3.88 12.28
N VAL A 556 15.63 3.49 12.52
CA VAL A 556 14.47 3.86 11.71
C VAL A 556 13.38 4.33 12.66
N LEU A 557 12.84 5.50 12.40
CA LEU A 557 11.59 5.96 12.98
C LEU A 557 10.73 6.47 11.84
N ARG A 558 9.54 5.90 11.65
CA ARG A 558 8.68 6.21 10.51
C ARG A 558 7.22 6.12 10.89
N SER A 559 6.38 6.78 10.11
CA SER A 559 4.94 6.59 10.13
C SER A 559 4.44 6.20 8.74
N LYS A 560 3.31 5.49 8.71
CA LYS A 560 2.65 5.06 7.48
C LYS A 560 1.18 4.78 7.75
N ASN A 561 0.36 4.68 6.72
CA ASN A 561 -1.00 4.16 6.87
C ASN A 561 -0.97 2.65 7.21
N SER A 562 -1.93 2.17 8.00
CA SER A 562 -2.25 0.73 8.14
C SER A 562 -3.66 0.40 7.60
N GLY A 563 -4.21 1.35 6.87
CA GLY A 563 -5.56 1.39 6.31
C GLY A 563 -6.01 2.85 6.17
N PRO A 564 -7.13 3.14 5.50
CA PRO A 564 -7.60 4.51 5.32
C PRO A 564 -7.90 5.24 6.63
N TYR A 565 -8.22 4.52 7.70
CA TYR A 565 -8.65 5.06 8.99
C TYR A 565 -7.58 4.99 10.07
N GLU A 566 -6.39 4.47 9.78
CA GLU A 566 -5.36 4.20 10.79
C GLU A 566 -3.97 4.64 10.32
N ILE A 567 -3.21 5.19 11.26
CA ILE A 567 -1.78 5.52 11.11
C ILE A 567 -1.00 4.63 12.07
N THR A 568 0.08 4.07 11.56
CA THR A 568 1.03 3.31 12.34
C THR A 568 2.39 3.98 12.36
N MET A 569 3.10 3.83 13.47
CA MET A 569 4.43 4.37 13.72
C MET A 569 5.34 3.26 14.20
N ASP A 570 6.51 3.12 13.57
CA ASP A 570 7.51 2.10 13.88
C ASP A 570 8.80 2.76 14.35
N ALA A 571 9.35 2.29 15.47
CA ALA A 571 10.72 2.61 15.93
C ALA A 571 11.56 1.33 15.90
N MET A 572 12.67 1.32 15.16
CA MET A 572 13.58 0.18 15.03
C MET A 572 14.97 0.56 15.52
N PHE A 573 15.61 -0.34 16.25
CA PHE A 573 16.88 -0.07 16.92
C PHE A 573 18.02 -0.86 16.27
N GLU A 574 19.19 -0.21 16.17
CA GLU A 574 20.39 -0.81 15.56
C GLU A 574 20.87 -2.04 16.35
N SER A 575 21.01 -1.87 17.68
CA SER A 575 21.59 -2.88 18.57
C SER A 575 20.53 -3.53 19.46
N GLU A 576 20.76 -4.80 19.77
CA GLU A 576 19.95 -5.54 20.76
C GLU A 576 20.02 -4.87 22.15
N ALA A 577 21.17 -4.33 22.54
CA ALA A 577 21.36 -3.66 23.82
C ALA A 577 20.46 -2.41 23.95
N THR A 578 20.48 -1.53 22.94
CA THR A 578 19.62 -0.34 22.87
C THR A 578 18.15 -0.73 22.90
N TYR A 579 17.77 -1.72 22.07
CA TYR A 579 16.41 -2.25 22.02
C TYR A 579 15.92 -2.71 23.40
N ARG A 580 16.70 -3.55 24.09
CA ARG A 580 16.34 -4.09 25.41
C ARG A 580 16.29 -2.99 26.47
N ALA A 581 17.22 -2.03 26.44
CA ALA A 581 17.22 -0.89 27.35
C ALA A 581 15.94 -0.04 27.21
N VAL A 582 15.52 0.26 25.97
CA VAL A 582 14.26 0.98 25.71
C VAL A 582 13.05 0.16 26.14
N LYS A 583 13.02 -1.15 25.81
CA LYS A 583 11.90 -2.04 26.18
C LYS A 583 11.71 -2.15 27.70
N GLN A 584 12.80 -2.13 28.46
CA GLN A 584 12.77 -2.24 29.93
C GLN A 584 12.55 -0.91 30.65
N SER A 585 12.66 0.24 29.98
CA SER A 585 12.55 1.56 30.62
C SER A 585 11.10 1.98 30.86
N GLY A 586 10.13 1.36 30.18
CA GLY A 586 8.72 1.79 30.20
C GLY A 586 8.45 3.07 29.39
N LEU A 587 9.46 3.65 28.71
CA LEU A 587 9.33 4.87 27.91
C LEU A 587 8.22 4.77 26.85
N LEU A 588 8.07 3.59 26.25
CA LEU A 588 7.11 3.32 25.18
C LEU A 588 5.89 2.51 25.68
N SER A 589 5.44 2.80 26.91
CA SER A 589 4.15 2.30 27.41
C SER A 589 2.98 2.95 26.67
N GLU A 590 1.80 2.32 26.68
CA GLU A 590 0.60 2.88 26.05
C GLU A 590 0.27 4.28 26.58
N GLU A 591 0.38 4.49 27.89
CA GLU A 591 0.12 5.78 28.54
C GLU A 591 1.09 6.85 28.05
N SER A 592 2.39 6.54 28.03
CA SER A 592 3.46 7.47 27.65
C SER A 592 3.36 7.86 26.18
N VAL A 593 3.02 6.88 25.33
CA VAL A 593 2.85 7.07 23.89
C VAL A 593 1.60 7.87 23.57
N ALA A 594 0.45 7.53 24.20
CA ALA A 594 -0.79 8.28 24.03
C ALA A 594 -0.63 9.75 24.46
N ALA A 595 0.02 9.99 25.59
CA ALA A 595 0.33 11.35 26.08
C ALA A 595 1.26 12.11 25.13
N THR A 596 2.28 11.45 24.58
CA THR A 596 3.24 12.10 23.67
C THR A 596 2.61 12.47 22.33
N ILE A 597 1.78 11.59 21.76
CA ILE A 597 1.10 11.85 20.49
C ILE A 597 -0.06 12.84 20.68
N GLY A 598 -0.61 12.93 21.90
CA GLY A 598 -1.76 13.79 22.20
C GLY A 598 -3.10 13.14 21.85
N VAL A 599 -3.23 11.83 22.07
CA VAL A 599 -4.47 11.05 21.85
C VAL A 599 -4.94 10.38 23.14
N SER A 600 -6.23 10.06 23.20
CA SER A 600 -6.78 9.23 24.29
C SER A 600 -6.22 7.82 24.23
N MET A 601 -6.02 7.16 25.38
CA MET A 601 -5.67 5.74 25.42
C MET A 601 -6.68 4.85 24.69
N GLU A 602 -7.97 5.24 24.68
CA GLU A 602 -9.02 4.51 23.95
C GLU A 602 -8.84 4.54 22.43
N HIS A 603 -7.99 5.46 21.93
CA HIS A 603 -7.59 5.60 20.53
C HIS A 603 -6.29 4.85 20.21
N ILE A 604 -5.68 4.13 21.15
CA ILE A 604 -4.62 3.18 20.81
C ILE A 604 -5.27 1.93 20.20
N VAL A 605 -5.00 1.66 18.92
CA VAL A 605 -5.43 0.44 18.23
C VAL A 605 -4.55 -0.74 18.63
N TRP A 606 -3.24 -0.51 18.66
CA TRP A 606 -2.23 -1.48 19.06
C TRP A 606 -0.97 -0.75 19.50
N CYS A 607 -0.26 -1.28 20.49
CA CYS A 607 1.00 -0.73 20.97
C CYS A 607 1.86 -1.85 21.55
N GLY A 608 3.09 -2.02 21.05
CA GLY A 608 3.91 -3.12 21.51
C GLY A 608 5.27 -3.26 20.85
N PHE A 609 6.03 -4.21 21.39
CA PHE A 609 7.36 -4.55 20.94
C PHE A 609 7.35 -5.81 20.08
N PHE A 610 8.14 -5.81 19.01
CA PHE A 610 8.33 -6.92 18.09
C PHE A 610 9.82 -7.30 18.04
N ASP A 611 10.17 -8.30 18.85
CA ASP A 611 11.55 -8.77 19.05
C ASP A 611 12.27 -9.19 17.76
N PRO A 612 11.65 -9.91 16.81
CA PRO A 612 12.34 -10.35 15.59
C PRO A 612 12.93 -9.20 14.77
N ALA A 613 12.31 -8.02 14.81
CA ALA A 613 12.76 -6.84 14.10
C ALA A 613 13.43 -5.78 15.00
N ARG A 614 13.68 -6.09 16.30
CA ARG A 614 14.11 -5.12 17.31
C ARG A 614 13.32 -3.82 17.22
N ALA A 615 12.00 -3.96 17.18
CA ALA A 615 11.11 -2.85 16.85
C ALA A 615 10.07 -2.61 17.95
N PHE A 616 9.64 -1.37 18.05
CA PHE A 616 8.43 -0.95 18.72
C PHE A 616 7.46 -0.43 17.65
N LYS A 617 6.17 -0.63 17.86
CA LYS A 617 5.14 -0.07 16.98
C LYS A 617 3.93 0.40 17.78
N VAL A 618 3.29 1.44 17.29
CA VAL A 618 1.99 1.91 17.77
C VAL A 618 1.10 2.25 16.58
N THR A 619 -0.17 1.93 16.68
CA THR A 619 -1.21 2.25 15.69
C THR A 619 -2.32 3.04 16.36
N ILE A 620 -2.74 4.13 15.71
CA ILE A 620 -3.77 5.06 16.15
C ILE A 620 -4.74 5.33 14.99
N PRO A 621 -5.97 5.79 15.25
CA PRO A 621 -6.83 6.25 14.18
C PRO A 621 -6.31 7.54 13.56
N ARG A 622 -6.73 7.80 12.32
CA ARG A 622 -6.54 9.10 11.67
C ARG A 622 -7.44 10.14 12.30
N ILE A 623 -6.82 11.20 12.83
CA ILE A 623 -7.50 12.31 13.47
C ILE A 623 -7.07 13.62 12.79
N ARG A 624 -8.04 14.43 12.36
CA ARG A 624 -7.81 15.79 11.85
C ARG A 624 -8.76 16.75 12.53
N GLY A 625 -8.24 17.83 13.11
CA GLY A 625 -9.04 18.82 13.84
C GLY A 625 -9.89 18.19 14.97
N GLY A 626 -9.37 17.15 15.63
CA GLY A 626 -10.07 16.41 16.69
C GLY A 626 -11.16 15.43 16.21
N LYS A 627 -11.33 15.25 14.89
CA LYS A 627 -12.33 14.34 14.31
C LYS A 627 -11.66 13.12 13.68
N LEU A 628 -12.27 11.96 13.85
CA LEU A 628 -11.90 10.74 13.14
C LEU A 628 -12.27 10.88 11.66
N VAL A 629 -11.27 10.84 10.78
CA VAL A 629 -11.49 11.03 9.34
C VAL A 629 -10.63 10.05 8.54
N PRO A 630 -11.11 9.55 7.39
CA PRO A 630 -10.29 8.73 6.52
C PRO A 630 -9.23 9.56 5.78
N ALA A 631 -8.25 8.85 5.24
CA ALA A 631 -7.24 9.33 4.31
C ALA A 631 -7.82 10.08 3.09
N GLY A 632 -7.15 11.16 2.68
CA GLY A 632 -7.31 11.74 1.34
C GLY A 632 -8.54 12.62 1.11
N GLY A 633 -9.32 12.91 2.15
CA GLY A 633 -10.45 13.85 2.06
C GLY A 633 -10.05 15.34 2.08
N PHE A 634 -11.05 16.22 2.09
CA PHE A 634 -10.88 17.67 2.27
C PHE A 634 -9.94 18.01 3.44
N MET A 635 -9.05 18.97 3.24
CA MET A 635 -8.00 19.36 4.20
C MET A 635 -6.93 18.28 4.50
N GLU A 636 -6.75 17.25 3.67
CA GLU A 636 -5.61 16.32 3.81
C GLU A 636 -4.31 16.99 3.41
N ASP A 637 -3.31 16.91 4.28
CA ASP A 637 -1.95 17.44 4.10
C ASP A 637 -0.87 16.34 4.09
N ASP A 638 -1.18 15.11 4.51
CA ASP A 638 -0.26 13.96 4.49
C ASP A 638 -1.03 12.66 4.20
N VAL A 639 -1.54 12.50 2.97
CA VAL A 639 -2.35 11.32 2.56
C VAL A 639 -1.64 9.98 2.83
N HIS A 640 -0.32 9.95 2.68
CA HIS A 640 0.50 8.76 2.91
C HIS A 640 0.82 8.50 4.40
N GLY A 641 0.52 9.45 5.30
CA GLY A 641 0.79 9.31 6.73
C GLY A 641 2.29 9.28 7.06
N THR A 642 3.13 9.93 6.25
CA THR A 642 4.58 9.79 6.27
C THR A 642 5.30 10.61 7.36
N GLN A 643 4.69 11.68 7.86
CA GLN A 643 5.33 12.60 8.83
C GLN A 643 4.62 12.65 10.19
N GLN A 644 3.81 11.64 10.50
CA GLN A 644 3.04 11.55 11.74
C GLN A 644 3.86 11.06 12.94
N HIS A 645 5.08 10.57 12.73
CA HIS A 645 5.97 10.04 13.79
C HIS A 645 6.76 11.12 14.57
N LEU A 646 6.63 12.40 14.22
CA LEU A 646 7.50 13.46 14.74
C LEU A 646 7.37 13.70 16.26
N GLU A 647 6.20 13.48 16.85
CA GLU A 647 6.05 13.58 18.31
C GLU A 647 6.84 12.48 19.03
N LEU A 648 6.81 11.25 18.50
CA LEU A 648 7.66 10.17 18.99
C LEU A 648 9.14 10.45 18.75
N PHE A 649 9.49 11.06 17.60
CA PHE A 649 10.88 11.44 17.30
C PHE A 649 11.45 12.33 18.40
N ASN A 650 10.67 13.33 18.83
CA ASN A 650 11.06 14.32 19.83
C ASN A 650 10.82 13.87 21.28
N MET A 651 10.35 12.64 21.49
CA MET A 651 10.12 12.08 22.83
C MET A 651 11.43 12.04 23.62
N LYS A 652 11.48 12.75 24.75
CA LYS A 652 12.68 12.86 25.59
C LYS A 652 13.00 11.54 26.29
N LEU A 653 14.27 11.20 26.33
CA LEU A 653 14.76 10.04 27.06
C LEU A 653 14.91 10.38 28.55
N PRO A 654 14.39 9.53 29.47
CA PRO A 654 14.61 9.70 30.91
C PRO A 654 16.09 9.58 31.28
N ASP A 655 16.53 10.30 32.32
CA ASP A 655 17.93 10.30 32.78
C ASP A 655 18.46 8.89 33.10
N GLU A 656 17.60 8.02 33.64
CA GLU A 656 17.97 6.63 33.91
C GLU A 656 18.28 5.84 32.62
N LEU A 657 17.50 6.06 31.57
CA LEU A 657 17.74 5.42 30.27
C LEU A 657 19.02 5.96 29.62
N LEU A 658 19.27 7.28 29.73
CA LEU A 658 20.52 7.88 29.27
C LEU A 658 21.74 7.27 29.96
N ALA A 659 21.66 7.07 31.29
CA ALA A 659 22.73 6.45 32.06
C ALA A 659 22.98 4.99 31.62
N ARG A 660 21.91 4.22 31.36
CA ARG A 660 22.03 2.83 30.86
C ARG A 660 22.65 2.76 29.47
N LEU A 661 22.26 3.66 28.57
CA LEU A 661 22.79 3.72 27.20
C LEU A 661 24.25 4.19 27.16
N ALA A 662 24.71 4.96 28.15
CA ALA A 662 26.11 5.36 28.26
C ALA A 662 27.02 4.27 28.85
N ALA A 663 26.44 3.26 29.53
CA ALA A 663 27.16 2.22 30.23
C ALA A 663 27.37 0.93 29.42
N GLY A 664 26.65 0.75 28.30
CA GLY A 664 26.75 -0.39 27.38
C GLY A 664 27.23 0.05 26.02
#